data_AF-A0A7J2IRI5-F1
#
_entry.id   AF-A0A7J2IRI5-F1
#
_cell.length_a   1.000
_cell.length_b   1.000
_cell.length_c   1.000
_cell.angle_alpha   90.00
_cell.angle_beta   90.00
_cell.angle_gamma   90.00
#
_symmetry.space_group_name_H-M   'P 1'
#
loop_
_entity.id
_entity.type
_entity.pdbx_description
1 polymer ?
#
loop_
_entity_poly.entity_id
_entity_poly.type
_entity_poly.pdbx_seq_one_letter_code
_entity_poly.pdbx_strand_id
1 'polypeptide(L)'
;MDNKKCYPIILVLLFLTGIFVAKNAYTFSSLPNEGVEDIKLMEVSLNQTVTATFNATYREEYYVLEITDPGVYFLNMTANLTRGSWVDGWCSIYSSGKVYSPFCDRNISTKDEIDYESFYMEYPGETDSMYRVYVFINTGTLMIDMYWSLYGEETVEVEFTIEKQTSLRDFEMLSMGLNSFNWTEEEETKIYRFDVEEAGVYNITLNAQLHYNISDPSKLIESATLTIDTDWIDPNENLTVYLNNFSIGTITEDSYFTLDVDPSYVVLNGENNLTLVYNGSDGVHVYDAELKIVNIFGDSQETWFYVYSYITDVYSSLEWFSYSINIEPFSSILLFDKEHGVHYYMGYYVEFSLGSRIYPPDAGILNLTSGRTLYLFPETYYFSVTSSKFKALNASYVLLNITVEKIDAPVLSGEASTFLEFNLSNLQPQFAVVQLSPDKYHELSISVTDGGNVSVQAYVQPVGLWQYGYWPSSTLTYLTVNYPAENMSYEEKTDWKNVVEISLPFYYGLFYGWYLTGSTYFKEPISFIFGERLFYGNGTPETLLQTEPLFTSAGLVFLYVYVEPEYDWSGYSLTPSENVTVKLSLNVTGDVETITPGSTITFNTNTTVGPVYRVFKLDTECGSVYTINATPLEYVRRGYVEIVVLPSSIENWYLWYSYYYYYYGPYAEAVNTSAVLQCPSVFDSPVYILVTVTEYFGSEVNGTSRVALSVDEAKPAIYSFGTVEKVSLESFKVYQFDIIENYTYVITVKPEYEYDLTSGKITIIDSEGNCPFRGSSGMYATTIVPQTYDNVSYYFIADRNATVYLIFEGEGTVSFEVSFIKPYEVGFEEGYQAGFEAGNETGFNEGNSTGFEEGYQAGSSKGYNAGRNFGLLVAGPSGLFIGAMVVYIILRRRT
;
A
#
# COMPACT_ATOMS: atom_id res chain seq x y z
N MET A 1 10.55 53.84 -13.05
CA MET A 1 10.87 55.08 -12.28
C MET A 1 11.18 54.62 -10.87
N ASP A 2 12.44 54.25 -10.63
CA ASP A 2 13.50 55.12 -10.07
C ASP A 2 13.52 54.97 -8.54
N ASN A 3 14.61 54.72 -7.83
CA ASN A 3 16.03 54.50 -8.15
C ASN A 3 16.74 54.07 -6.84
N LYS A 4 17.54 52.99 -6.91
CA LYS A 4 18.96 52.85 -6.50
C LYS A 4 19.46 53.22 -5.08
N LYS A 5 20.20 52.27 -4.45
CA LYS A 5 21.69 52.24 -4.19
C LYS A 5 21.98 51.27 -3.01
N CYS A 6 22.59 50.08 -3.20
CA CYS A 6 24.05 49.74 -3.20
C CYS A 6 24.86 50.44 -2.07
N TYR A 7 25.61 49.77 -1.16
CA TYR A 7 26.83 48.95 -1.37
C TYR A 7 27.38 48.35 -0.01
N PRO A 8 28.50 47.59 0.05
CA PRO A 8 28.66 46.36 0.84
C PRO A 8 29.66 46.48 2.02
N ILE A 9 29.68 45.51 2.95
CA ILE A 9 30.88 45.18 3.72
C ILE A 9 31.02 43.66 3.82
N ILE A 10 32.09 43.14 3.24
CA ILE A 10 32.65 41.82 3.50
C ILE A 10 33.50 41.92 4.78
N LEU A 11 33.27 41.05 5.74
CA LEU A 11 34.35 40.46 6.54
C LEU A 11 34.03 39.00 6.85
N VAL A 12 35.00 38.15 6.55
CA VAL A 12 35.01 36.68 6.61
C VAL A 12 35.80 36.24 7.85
N LEU A 13 35.51 35.02 8.36
CA LEU A 13 36.16 34.19 9.41
C LEU A 13 35.51 34.32 10.82
N LEU A 14 35.14 33.28 11.58
CA LEU A 14 35.44 31.83 11.60
C LEU A 14 34.40 31.10 12.50
N PHE A 15 33.87 29.97 11.99
CA PHE A 15 33.59 28.66 12.62
C PHE A 15 32.86 28.49 13.98
N LEU A 16 31.87 27.57 13.94
CA LEU A 16 31.38 26.65 14.97
C LEU A 16 30.62 27.25 16.17
N THR A 17 29.29 27.19 16.15
CA THR A 17 28.48 26.18 16.86
C THR A 17 26.98 26.49 16.72
N GLY A 18 26.16 25.46 16.43
CA GLY A 18 24.74 25.42 16.79
C GLY A 18 23.72 26.01 15.80
N ILE A 19 23.72 25.58 14.54
CA ILE A 19 22.51 25.67 13.70
C ILE A 19 21.63 24.48 14.07
N PHE A 20 20.74 24.65 15.04
CA PHE A 20 19.52 23.84 15.14
C PHE A 20 18.41 24.62 14.44
N VAL A 21 18.37 24.51 13.11
CA VAL A 21 17.14 24.75 12.36
C VAL A 21 16.39 23.44 12.46
N ALA A 22 15.21 23.43 13.08
CA ALA A 22 14.31 22.29 13.08
C ALA A 22 13.97 21.95 11.62
N LYS A 23 14.69 20.98 11.05
CA LYS A 23 14.45 20.42 9.73
C LYS A 23 13.67 19.13 9.91
N ASN A 24 12.55 19.05 9.20
CA ASN A 24 11.80 17.86 8.84
C ASN A 24 11.09 17.14 10.01
N ALA A 25 9.82 17.50 10.22
CA ALA A 25 8.92 16.74 11.07
C ALA A 25 7.91 16.00 10.18
N TYR A 26 7.74 14.71 10.45
CA TYR A 26 7.02 13.71 9.64
C TYR A 26 5.63 13.44 10.25
N THR A 27 4.66 12.98 9.46
CA THR A 27 3.41 12.42 10.02
C THR A 27 3.69 11.01 10.53
N PHE A 28 3.47 10.80 11.81
CA PHE A 28 3.55 9.50 12.46
C PHE A 28 2.14 8.92 12.60
N SER A 29 1.93 7.70 12.12
CA SER A 29 0.68 6.97 12.37
C SER A 29 0.60 6.59 13.84
N SER A 30 -0.43 7.09 14.53
CA SER A 30 -0.95 6.68 15.85
C SER A 30 0.07 6.14 16.87
N LEU A 31 0.45 6.95 17.85
CA LEU A 31 1.17 6.49 19.04
C LEU A 31 0.18 6.11 20.15
N PRO A 32 0.20 4.87 20.68
CA PRO A 32 -0.37 4.58 21.98
C PRO A 32 0.47 5.32 23.03
N ASN A 33 -0.14 6.26 23.74
CA ASN A 33 0.55 7.04 24.76
C ASN A 33 0.72 6.23 26.04
N GLU A 34 1.74 5.37 26.11
CA GLU A 34 2.51 5.11 27.34
C GLU A 34 3.98 4.76 26.99
N GLY A 35 4.91 5.71 27.17
CA GLY A 35 6.33 5.41 27.38
C GLY A 35 7.30 5.53 26.20
N VAL A 36 6.91 6.09 25.05
CA VAL A 36 7.84 6.28 23.92
C VAL A 36 8.72 7.52 24.17
N GLU A 37 10.00 7.31 24.48
CA GLU A 37 11.04 8.34 24.37
C GLU A 37 11.15 8.81 22.91
N ASP A 38 11.42 10.11 22.71
CA ASP A 38 11.46 10.83 21.43
C ASP A 38 11.83 9.98 20.20
N ILE A 39 10.98 10.02 19.17
CA ILE A 39 11.25 9.41 17.86
C ILE A 39 12.61 9.88 17.36
N LYS A 40 13.56 8.95 17.26
CA LYS A 40 14.94 9.24 16.90
C LYS A 40 15.14 9.04 15.41
N LEU A 41 15.01 10.14 14.67
CA LEU A 41 15.37 10.18 13.25
C LEU A 41 16.90 10.22 13.09
N MET A 42 17.45 9.29 12.31
CA MET A 42 18.89 9.16 12.12
C MET A 42 19.29 9.38 10.66
N GLU A 43 20.13 10.40 10.42
CA GLU A 43 20.73 10.61 9.09
C GLU A 43 21.81 9.55 8.81
N VAL A 44 21.72 8.91 7.65
CA VAL A 44 22.71 7.93 7.16
C VAL A 44 23.34 8.40 5.85
N SER A 45 24.51 7.85 5.53
CA SER A 45 25.24 8.13 4.28
C SER A 45 25.36 6.88 3.42
N LEU A 46 25.56 7.07 2.11
CA LEU A 46 25.85 5.96 1.20
C LEU A 46 27.11 5.19 1.60
N ASN A 47 27.07 3.87 1.42
CA ASN A 47 28.12 2.91 1.75
C ASN A 47 28.51 2.89 3.24
N GLN A 48 27.67 3.45 4.11
CA GLN A 48 27.83 3.36 5.55
C GLN A 48 27.16 2.06 6.04
N THR A 49 27.91 1.25 6.80
CA THR A 49 27.34 0.16 7.59
C THR A 49 26.69 0.75 8.84
N VAL A 50 25.41 0.48 9.01
CA VAL A 50 24.60 0.93 10.14
C VAL A 50 24.20 -0.30 10.94
N THR A 51 24.32 -0.21 12.26
CA THR A 51 23.94 -1.26 13.21
C THR A 51 22.91 -0.73 14.18
N ALA A 52 21.79 -1.44 14.32
CA ALA A 52 20.66 -1.11 15.18
C ALA A 52 20.38 -2.25 16.18
N THR A 53 19.84 -1.92 17.35
CA THR A 53 19.49 -2.91 18.38
C THR A 53 18.10 -2.64 18.92
N PHE A 54 17.19 -3.59 18.72
CA PHE A 54 15.80 -3.52 19.13
C PHE A 54 15.53 -4.37 20.37
N ASN A 55 14.69 -3.89 21.28
CA ASN A 55 14.26 -4.57 22.51
C ASN A 55 12.84 -4.12 22.93
N ALA A 56 12.30 -4.69 24.02
CA ALA A 56 10.94 -4.39 24.48
C ALA A 56 10.63 -2.90 24.74
N THR A 57 11.65 -2.06 24.98
CA THR A 57 11.54 -0.60 25.22
C THR A 57 11.80 0.22 23.96
N TYR A 58 12.56 -0.32 22.99
CA TYR A 58 12.96 0.33 21.75
C TYR A 58 12.62 -0.58 20.57
N ARG A 59 11.41 -0.41 20.03
CA ARG A 59 10.82 -1.33 19.04
C ARG A 59 10.85 -0.79 17.62
N GLU A 60 11.15 0.49 17.43
CA GLU A 60 10.99 1.17 16.15
C GLU A 60 12.10 2.21 15.93
N GLU A 61 12.68 2.26 14.74
CA GLU A 61 13.70 3.23 14.37
C GLU A 61 13.53 3.73 12.93
N TYR A 62 13.86 5.01 12.71
CA TYR A 62 13.74 5.69 11.43
C TYR A 62 15.09 6.19 10.94
N TYR A 63 15.48 5.79 9.73
CA TYR A 63 16.70 6.19 9.06
C TYR A 63 16.40 7.01 7.82
N VAL A 64 17.18 8.05 7.56
CA VAL A 64 16.96 8.95 6.42
C VAL A 64 18.23 9.18 5.63
N LEU A 65 18.11 9.09 4.31
CA LEU A 65 19.15 9.35 3.33
C LEU A 65 18.66 10.35 2.27
N GLU A 66 19.37 11.46 2.11
CA GLU A 66 19.12 12.42 1.03
C GLU A 66 19.71 11.92 -0.29
N ILE A 67 18.84 11.74 -1.29
CA ILE A 67 19.18 11.32 -2.65
C ILE A 67 19.25 12.55 -3.56
N THR A 68 20.45 12.85 -4.04
CA THR A 68 20.70 14.00 -4.91
C THR A 68 20.98 13.64 -6.37
N ASP A 69 21.27 12.37 -6.66
CA ASP A 69 21.55 11.88 -8.01
C ASP A 69 20.71 10.63 -8.29
N PRO A 70 19.70 10.69 -9.18
CA PRO A 70 18.79 9.58 -9.42
C PRO A 70 19.53 8.33 -9.91
N GLY A 71 19.07 7.13 -9.52
CA GLY A 71 19.81 5.90 -9.79
C GLY A 71 19.19 4.64 -9.19
N VAL A 72 19.90 3.53 -9.33
CA VAL A 72 19.59 2.27 -8.64
C VAL A 72 20.43 2.19 -7.37
N TYR A 73 19.74 1.91 -6.27
CA TYR A 73 20.31 1.76 -4.95
C TYR A 73 20.04 0.36 -4.46
N PHE A 74 21.04 -0.24 -3.84
CA PHE A 74 20.96 -1.56 -3.25
C PHE A 74 20.93 -1.42 -1.73
N LEU A 75 19.83 -1.85 -1.12
CA LEU A 75 19.75 -2.06 0.33
C LEU A 75 20.14 -3.50 0.60
N ASN A 76 21.14 -3.69 1.46
CA ASN A 76 21.54 -5.00 1.96
C ASN A 76 21.46 -4.98 3.47
N MET A 77 20.52 -5.73 4.01
CA MET A 77 20.18 -5.80 5.43
C MET A 77 20.24 -7.25 5.91
N THR A 78 20.67 -7.43 7.15
CA THR A 78 20.66 -8.69 7.88
C THR A 78 20.10 -8.44 9.27
N ALA A 79 19.10 -9.22 9.68
CA ALA A 79 18.60 -9.24 11.05
C ALA A 79 19.07 -10.52 11.77
N ASN A 80 19.37 -10.40 13.06
CA ASN A 80 19.84 -11.49 13.89
C ASN A 80 19.15 -11.47 15.26
N LEU A 81 18.44 -12.55 15.59
CA LEU A 81 17.87 -12.75 16.92
C LEU A 81 18.98 -13.17 17.89
N THR A 82 19.44 -12.25 18.74
CA THR A 82 20.56 -12.53 19.65
C THR A 82 20.13 -13.14 20.98
N ARG A 83 18.87 -12.91 21.38
CA ARG A 83 18.27 -13.45 22.61
C ARG A 83 16.76 -13.52 22.44
N GLY A 84 16.12 -14.56 22.98
CA GLY A 84 14.66 -14.74 22.92
C GLY A 84 14.21 -15.83 21.94
N SER A 85 12.93 -15.86 21.63
CA SER A 85 12.33 -16.79 20.64
C SER A 85 10.99 -16.24 20.17
N TRP A 86 10.59 -16.52 18.93
CA TRP A 86 9.30 -16.09 18.33
C TRP A 86 9.17 -14.58 18.25
N VAL A 87 9.96 -13.98 17.36
CA VAL A 87 9.98 -12.54 17.11
C VAL A 87 9.53 -12.25 15.69
N ASP A 88 8.59 -11.31 15.58
CA ASP A 88 8.12 -10.77 14.31
C ASP A 88 8.67 -9.36 14.13
N GLY A 89 9.07 -9.00 12.92
CA GLY A 89 9.45 -7.64 12.57
C GLY A 89 9.13 -7.31 11.13
N TRP A 90 9.31 -6.05 10.78
CA TRP A 90 9.19 -5.59 9.40
C TRP A 90 10.13 -4.42 9.12
N CYS A 91 10.46 -4.25 7.84
CA CYS A 91 11.24 -3.14 7.32
C CYS A 91 10.52 -2.56 6.10
N SER A 92 10.18 -1.28 6.18
CA SER A 92 9.55 -0.51 5.11
C SER A 92 10.51 0.54 4.58
N ILE A 93 10.63 0.61 3.26
CA ILE A 93 11.41 1.65 2.58
C ILE A 93 10.43 2.66 2.01
N TYR A 94 10.54 3.92 2.42
CA TYR A 94 9.76 5.02 1.90
C TYR A 94 10.62 5.96 1.06
N SER A 95 10.10 6.42 -0.07
CA SER A 95 10.63 7.61 -0.74
C SER A 95 9.72 8.79 -0.42
N SER A 96 10.30 9.95 -0.11
CA SER A 96 9.55 11.20 0.01
C SER A 96 10.19 12.30 -0.84
N GLY A 97 9.35 13.06 -1.53
CA GLY A 97 9.80 14.06 -2.48
C GLY A 97 8.65 14.91 -3.00
N LYS A 98 9.00 15.97 -3.75
CA LYS A 98 8.02 16.70 -4.53
C LYS A 98 7.92 16.06 -5.91
N VAL A 99 6.76 15.49 -6.21
CA VAL A 99 6.45 14.89 -7.50
C VAL A 99 5.50 15.82 -8.25
N TYR A 100 5.83 16.13 -9.50
CA TYR A 100 4.90 16.84 -10.37
C TYR A 100 3.74 15.91 -10.67
N SER A 101 2.53 16.27 -10.24
CA SER A 101 1.28 15.60 -10.61
C SER A 101 0.75 16.26 -11.88
N PRO A 102 0.81 15.59 -13.05
CA PRO A 102 0.29 16.13 -14.31
C PRO A 102 -1.22 16.38 -14.25
N PHE A 103 -1.91 15.64 -13.38
CA PHE A 103 -3.35 15.68 -13.19
C PHE A 103 -3.84 16.93 -12.44
N CYS A 104 -3.04 17.41 -11.48
CA CYS A 104 -3.32 18.64 -10.75
C CYS A 104 -2.49 19.84 -11.25
N ASP A 105 -1.71 19.64 -12.32
CA ASP A 105 -0.73 20.59 -12.87
C ASP A 105 0.15 21.26 -11.81
N ARG A 106 0.63 20.49 -10.83
CA ARG A 106 1.47 21.03 -9.73
C ARG A 106 2.31 19.98 -9.03
N ASN A 107 3.33 20.44 -8.32
CA ASN A 107 4.15 19.59 -7.45
C ASN A 107 3.42 19.29 -6.14
N ILE A 108 3.22 18.02 -5.84
CA ILE A 108 2.68 17.53 -4.57
C ILE A 108 3.79 16.87 -3.75
N SER A 109 3.75 17.04 -2.43
CA SER A 109 4.64 16.32 -1.52
C SER A 109 4.06 14.93 -1.31
N THR A 110 4.79 13.88 -1.67
CA THR A 110 4.38 12.49 -1.41
C THR A 110 5.36 11.80 -0.49
N LYS A 111 4.85 10.82 0.27
CA LYS A 111 5.61 9.80 0.99
C LYS A 111 5.03 8.46 0.53
N ASP A 112 5.81 7.71 -0.22
CA ASP A 112 5.40 6.46 -0.86
C ASP A 112 6.27 5.32 -0.31
N GLU A 113 5.65 4.25 0.19
CA GLU A 113 6.38 3.01 0.48
C GLU A 113 6.75 2.38 -0.87
N ILE A 114 8.05 2.23 -1.12
CA ILE A 114 8.59 1.68 -2.35
C ILE A 114 9.02 0.22 -2.21
N ASP A 115 9.17 -0.27 -0.98
CA ASP A 115 9.41 -1.69 -0.70
C ASP A 115 9.11 -2.06 0.77
N TYR A 116 8.79 -3.32 1.01
CA TYR A 116 8.43 -3.86 2.33
C TYR A 116 8.92 -5.30 2.49
N GLU A 117 9.48 -5.62 3.65
CA GLU A 117 9.84 -7.00 4.02
C GLU A 117 9.38 -7.33 5.44
N SER A 118 8.90 -8.55 5.63
CA SER A 118 8.53 -9.10 6.94
C SER A 118 9.54 -10.13 7.41
N PHE A 119 9.91 -10.08 8.68
CA PHE A 119 10.85 -11.00 9.30
C PHE A 119 10.15 -11.85 10.35
N TYR A 120 10.47 -13.14 10.33
CA TYR A 120 10.01 -14.13 11.31
C TYR A 120 11.22 -14.89 11.83
N MET A 121 11.48 -14.84 13.14
CA MET A 121 12.63 -15.51 13.76
C MET A 121 12.20 -16.32 15.00
N GLU A 122 12.56 -17.59 15.05
CA GLU A 122 12.14 -18.53 16.08
C GLU A 122 13.21 -18.73 17.17
N TYR A 123 14.51 -18.73 16.83
CA TYR A 123 15.59 -19.14 17.76
C TYR A 123 16.79 -18.19 17.82
N PRO A 124 17.51 -18.10 18.96
CA PRO A 124 18.74 -17.30 19.05
C PRO A 124 19.83 -17.79 18.09
N GLY A 125 20.45 -16.86 17.37
CA GLY A 125 21.50 -17.13 16.37
C GLY A 125 20.98 -17.36 14.95
N GLU A 126 19.67 -17.25 14.74
CA GLU A 126 19.05 -17.27 13.42
C GLU A 126 19.45 -16.01 12.64
N THR A 127 20.12 -16.23 11.50
CA THR A 127 20.68 -15.18 10.63
C THR A 127 20.06 -15.18 9.23
N ASP A 128 19.08 -16.06 8.99
CA ASP A 128 18.48 -16.27 7.66
C ASP A 128 17.51 -15.15 7.25
N SER A 129 17.28 -14.17 8.12
CA SER A 129 16.50 -12.96 7.87
C SER A 129 17.31 -11.89 7.13
N MET A 130 17.72 -12.19 5.90
CA MET A 130 18.39 -11.23 5.01
C MET A 130 17.39 -10.52 4.09
N TYR A 131 17.47 -9.20 4.02
CA TYR A 131 16.67 -8.39 3.11
C TYR A 131 17.57 -7.64 2.13
N ARG A 132 17.47 -7.99 0.85
CA ARG A 132 18.32 -7.50 -0.23
C ARG A 132 17.46 -7.03 -1.38
N VAL A 133 17.44 -5.73 -1.61
CA VAL A 133 16.60 -5.15 -2.66
C VAL A 133 17.29 -4.05 -3.42
N TYR A 134 17.06 -4.04 -4.74
CA TYR A 134 17.38 -2.92 -5.61
C TYR A 134 16.15 -2.01 -5.71
N VAL A 135 16.28 -0.79 -5.21
CA VAL A 135 15.26 0.26 -5.32
C VAL A 135 15.74 1.34 -6.29
N PHE A 136 14.86 1.81 -7.17
CA PHE A 136 15.20 2.88 -8.10
C PHE A 136 14.68 4.18 -7.54
N ILE A 137 15.58 5.11 -7.23
CA ILE A 137 15.25 6.34 -6.51
C ILE A 137 15.63 7.57 -7.34
N ASN A 138 14.78 8.58 -7.32
CA ASN A 138 14.92 9.87 -7.97
C ASN A 138 15.50 10.84 -6.94
N THR A 139 15.57 12.13 -7.23
CA THR A 139 15.98 13.10 -6.21
C THR A 139 14.91 13.24 -5.13
N GLY A 140 15.30 13.18 -3.86
CA GLY A 140 14.38 13.24 -2.72
C GLY A 140 15.00 12.64 -1.47
N THR A 141 14.17 12.24 -0.53
CA THR A 141 14.57 11.66 0.75
C THR A 141 14.13 10.20 0.77
N LEU A 142 15.09 9.28 0.92
CA LEU A 142 14.83 7.88 1.20
C LEU A 142 14.74 7.70 2.71
N MET A 143 13.70 7.04 3.21
CA MET A 143 13.49 6.74 4.62
C MET A 143 13.36 5.23 4.78
N ILE A 144 14.00 4.67 5.80
CA ILE A 144 13.86 3.27 6.19
C ILE A 144 13.23 3.26 7.57
N ASP A 145 12.11 2.54 7.68
CA ASP A 145 11.32 2.38 8.88
C ASP A 145 11.39 0.92 9.29
N MET A 146 11.82 0.64 10.50
CA MET A 146 12.00 -0.71 11.01
C MET A 146 11.27 -0.86 12.32
N TYR A 147 10.51 -1.93 12.44
CA TYR A 147 9.78 -2.27 13.66
C TYR A 147 9.97 -3.74 14.04
N TRP A 148 10.01 -4.00 15.34
CA TRP A 148 10.08 -5.34 15.91
C TRP A 148 9.09 -5.52 17.08
N SER A 149 8.31 -6.60 17.01
CA SER A 149 7.37 -7.02 18.04
C SER A 149 8.10 -7.86 19.11
N LEU A 150 8.50 -7.20 20.21
CA LEU A 150 9.36 -7.77 21.26
C LEU A 150 8.66 -7.71 22.63
N TYR A 151 8.64 -8.82 23.40
CA TYR A 151 7.85 -8.99 24.64
C TYR A 151 8.65 -9.56 25.82
N GLY A 152 9.67 -8.82 26.27
CA GLY A 152 10.48 -9.25 27.42
C GLY A 152 11.97 -9.14 27.21
N GLU A 153 12.65 -10.30 27.19
CA GLU A 153 14.12 -10.40 27.12
C GLU A 153 14.65 -10.50 25.69
N GLU A 154 13.77 -10.42 24.68
CA GLU A 154 14.12 -10.54 23.28
C GLU A 154 14.96 -9.35 22.82
N THR A 155 15.99 -9.65 22.03
CA THR A 155 16.86 -8.64 21.41
C THR A 155 17.17 -9.01 19.97
N VAL A 156 16.92 -8.08 19.06
CA VAL A 156 17.27 -8.21 17.64
C VAL A 156 18.36 -7.20 17.29
N GLU A 157 19.44 -7.69 16.66
CA GLU A 157 20.47 -6.84 16.06
C GLU A 157 20.27 -6.80 14.55
N VAL A 158 20.21 -5.59 13.99
CA VAL A 158 20.08 -5.39 12.54
C VAL A 158 21.32 -4.67 12.03
N GLU A 159 21.90 -5.18 10.95
CA GLU A 159 22.96 -4.50 10.20
C GLU A 159 22.45 -4.21 8.79
N PHE A 160 22.63 -2.99 8.30
CA PHE A 160 22.31 -2.67 6.90
C PHE A 160 23.28 -1.68 6.26
N THR A 161 23.31 -1.71 4.93
CA THR A 161 24.08 -0.81 4.06
C THR A 161 23.22 -0.36 2.88
N ILE A 162 23.39 0.90 2.46
CA ILE A 162 22.76 1.43 1.25
C ILE A 162 23.86 1.82 0.27
N GLU A 163 23.91 1.14 -0.87
CA GLU A 163 24.93 1.35 -1.89
C GLU A 163 24.32 1.90 -3.16
N LYS A 164 24.93 2.92 -3.75
CA LYS A 164 24.54 3.37 -5.09
C LYS A 164 25.21 2.45 -6.12
N GLN A 165 24.41 1.74 -6.90
CA GLN A 165 24.88 0.82 -7.92
C GLN A 165 25.26 1.56 -9.19
N THR A 166 24.35 2.40 -9.71
CA THR A 166 24.64 3.25 -10.88
C THR A 166 23.65 4.40 -10.99
N SER A 167 23.99 5.42 -11.78
CA SER A 167 23.07 6.51 -12.15
C SER A 167 22.13 6.06 -13.27
N LEU A 168 20.88 6.53 -13.26
CA LEU A 168 19.94 6.31 -14.36
C LEU A 168 20.51 6.79 -15.72
N ARG A 169 21.39 7.78 -15.70
CA ARG A 169 22.01 8.35 -16.91
C ARG A 169 23.14 7.50 -17.48
N ASP A 170 23.71 6.61 -16.68
CA ASP A 170 24.89 5.81 -17.01
C ASP A 170 24.54 4.35 -17.34
N PHE A 171 23.26 3.96 -17.25
CA PHE A 171 22.82 2.63 -17.69
C PHE A 171 22.99 2.44 -19.19
N GLU A 172 23.65 1.34 -19.57
CA GLU A 172 23.69 0.90 -20.97
C GLU A 172 22.32 0.33 -21.35
N MET A 173 21.53 1.11 -22.08
CA MET A 173 20.24 0.67 -22.56
C MET A 173 20.42 -0.38 -23.68
N LEU A 174 19.98 -1.61 -23.41
CA LEU A 174 20.01 -2.68 -24.40
C LEU A 174 18.78 -2.63 -25.32
N SER A 175 18.99 -2.94 -26.60
CA SER A 175 17.88 -3.19 -27.52
C SER A 175 17.27 -4.57 -27.25
N MET A 176 15.96 -4.67 -27.40
CA MET A 176 15.26 -5.95 -27.40
C MET A 176 15.86 -6.93 -28.42
N GLY A 177 15.90 -8.21 -28.05
CA GLY A 177 16.50 -9.28 -28.86
C GLY A 177 17.20 -10.32 -27.99
N LEU A 178 17.85 -11.28 -28.66
CA LEU A 178 18.59 -12.36 -28.00
C LEU A 178 19.89 -11.82 -27.41
N ASN A 179 19.98 -11.79 -26.09
CA ASN A 179 21.15 -11.32 -25.35
C ASN A 179 21.71 -12.44 -24.47
N SER A 180 23.04 -12.52 -24.38
CA SER A 180 23.73 -13.50 -23.55
C SER A 180 24.16 -12.87 -22.23
N PHE A 181 23.88 -13.55 -21.14
CA PHE A 181 24.18 -13.14 -19.78
C PHE A 181 25.08 -14.20 -19.17
N ASN A 182 26.32 -13.84 -18.88
CA ASN A 182 27.20 -14.72 -18.12
C ASN A 182 26.88 -14.50 -16.64
N TRP A 183 26.59 -15.55 -15.92
CA TRP A 183 26.38 -15.44 -14.47
C TRP A 183 27.74 -15.39 -13.78
N THR A 184 27.96 -14.36 -12.98
CA THR A 184 29.05 -14.27 -12.02
C THR A 184 28.53 -14.63 -10.62
N GLU A 185 29.39 -14.65 -9.60
CA GLU A 185 28.94 -14.83 -8.21
C GLU A 185 28.12 -13.62 -7.67
N GLU A 186 28.02 -12.54 -8.45
CA GLU A 186 27.35 -11.29 -8.09
C GLU A 186 26.05 -11.12 -8.89
N GLU A 187 25.01 -10.57 -8.26
CA GLU A 187 23.76 -10.24 -8.97
C GLU A 187 24.01 -9.07 -9.90
N GLU A 188 23.56 -9.19 -11.14
CA GLU A 188 23.66 -8.12 -12.14
C GLU A 188 22.24 -7.70 -12.57
N THR A 189 22.01 -6.39 -12.62
CA THR A 189 20.77 -5.81 -13.16
C THR A 189 21.03 -5.24 -14.56
N LYS A 190 20.25 -5.66 -15.56
CA LYS A 190 20.28 -5.09 -16.92
C LYS A 190 18.97 -4.42 -17.28
N ILE A 191 19.06 -3.34 -18.04
CA ILE A 191 17.90 -2.55 -18.48
C ILE A 191 17.77 -2.56 -20.00
N TYR A 192 16.61 -2.98 -20.49
CA TYR A 192 16.20 -2.90 -21.89
C TYR A 192 15.26 -1.73 -22.10
N ARG A 193 15.16 -1.24 -23.34
CA ARG A 193 14.15 -0.26 -23.73
C ARG A 193 13.42 -0.65 -25.00
N PHE A 194 12.17 -0.21 -25.13
CA PHE A 194 11.42 -0.25 -26.37
C PHE A 194 10.44 0.91 -26.45
N ASP A 195 10.11 1.30 -27.68
CA ASP A 195 9.17 2.38 -27.95
C ASP A 195 7.86 1.79 -28.48
N VAL A 196 6.75 2.28 -27.94
CA VAL A 196 5.41 2.02 -28.44
C VAL A 196 4.98 3.26 -29.23
N GLU A 197 4.67 3.09 -30.50
CA GLU A 197 4.31 4.21 -31.39
C GLU A 197 2.81 4.51 -31.39
N GLU A 198 1.98 3.47 -31.20
CA GLU A 198 0.53 3.55 -31.24
C GLU A 198 -0.06 2.81 -30.04
N ALA A 199 -1.10 3.36 -29.44
CA ALA A 199 -1.82 2.65 -28.38
C ALA A 199 -2.39 1.34 -28.93
N GLY A 200 -2.34 0.27 -28.15
CA GLY A 200 -2.83 -1.03 -28.58
C GLY A 200 -2.55 -2.16 -27.61
N VAL A 201 -3.08 -3.34 -27.92
CA VAL A 201 -2.76 -4.57 -27.20
C VAL A 201 -1.43 -5.09 -27.73
N TYR A 202 -0.51 -5.42 -26.83
CA TYR A 202 0.80 -5.96 -27.12
C TYR A 202 0.99 -7.28 -26.38
N ASN A 203 1.55 -8.26 -27.05
CA ASN A 203 2.08 -9.46 -26.41
C ASN A 203 3.58 -9.27 -26.16
N ILE A 204 3.98 -9.36 -24.90
CA ILE A 204 5.36 -9.36 -24.47
C ILE A 204 5.75 -10.80 -24.16
N THR A 205 6.73 -11.35 -24.86
CA THR A 205 7.23 -12.70 -24.63
C THR A 205 8.69 -12.67 -24.20
N LEU A 206 8.98 -13.30 -23.07
CA LEU A 206 10.30 -13.60 -22.57
C LEU A 206 10.62 -15.05 -22.91
N ASN A 207 11.72 -15.28 -23.62
CA ASN A 207 12.24 -16.60 -23.90
C ASN A 207 13.66 -16.68 -23.35
N ALA A 208 13.85 -17.42 -22.26
CA ALA A 208 15.14 -17.67 -21.65
C ALA A 208 15.62 -19.09 -21.94
N GLN A 209 16.89 -19.25 -22.32
CA GLN A 209 17.58 -20.54 -22.40
C GLN A 209 18.68 -20.57 -21.35
N LEU A 210 18.51 -21.42 -20.34
CA LEU A 210 19.50 -21.62 -19.28
C LEU A 210 20.42 -22.79 -19.63
N HIS A 211 21.72 -22.53 -19.69
CA HIS A 211 22.75 -23.54 -19.89
C HIS A 211 23.46 -23.84 -18.57
N TYR A 212 23.24 -25.03 -18.02
CA TYR A 212 23.76 -25.44 -16.71
C TYR A 212 24.56 -26.75 -16.78
N ASN A 213 25.46 -26.95 -15.81
CA ASN A 213 26.27 -28.16 -15.71
C ASN A 213 26.53 -28.53 -14.23
N ILE A 214 25.83 -29.55 -13.75
CA ILE A 214 26.03 -30.09 -12.40
C ILE A 214 27.09 -31.18 -12.47
N SER A 215 28.34 -30.81 -12.16
CA SER A 215 29.46 -31.77 -12.18
C SER A 215 29.50 -32.71 -10.96
N ASP A 216 28.91 -32.29 -9.83
CA ASP A 216 28.90 -33.03 -8.57
C ASP A 216 27.61 -32.71 -7.77
N PRO A 217 26.57 -33.57 -7.83
CA PRO A 217 25.30 -33.32 -7.17
C PRO A 217 25.38 -33.22 -5.65
N SER A 218 26.39 -33.84 -5.02
CA SER A 218 26.55 -33.78 -3.56
C SER A 218 26.85 -32.37 -3.06
N LYS A 219 27.42 -31.51 -3.91
CA LYS A 219 27.68 -30.09 -3.60
C LYS A 219 26.43 -29.22 -3.64
N LEU A 220 25.31 -29.75 -4.11
CA LEU A 220 24.02 -29.06 -4.10
C LEU A 220 23.30 -29.26 -2.77
N ILE A 221 23.71 -30.26 -1.98
CA ILE A 221 23.15 -30.52 -0.66
C ILE A 221 23.94 -29.68 0.35
N GLU A 222 23.23 -28.80 1.05
CA GLU A 222 23.78 -28.02 2.16
C GLU A 222 23.79 -28.86 3.44
N SER A 223 22.68 -29.55 3.71
CA SER A 223 22.57 -30.48 4.84
C SER A 223 21.66 -31.65 4.50
N ALA A 224 21.92 -32.78 5.13
CA ALA A 224 21.05 -33.95 5.11
C ALA A 224 20.90 -34.48 6.52
N THR A 225 19.68 -34.82 6.91
CA THR A 225 19.37 -35.36 8.23
C THR A 225 18.47 -36.57 8.07
N LEU A 226 18.76 -37.63 8.81
CA LEU A 226 17.86 -38.78 8.92
C LEU A 226 17.24 -38.78 10.31
N THR A 227 15.93 -38.74 10.33
CA THR A 227 15.15 -38.77 11.56
C THR A 227 14.51 -40.14 11.73
N ILE A 228 14.53 -40.70 12.94
CA ILE A 228 14.02 -42.05 13.23
C ILE A 228 13.26 -42.05 14.54
N ASP A 229 12.06 -42.64 14.54
CA ASP A 229 11.24 -42.87 15.72
C ASP A 229 11.38 -44.32 16.23
N THR A 230 11.83 -44.47 17.49
CA THR A 230 12.13 -45.77 18.11
C THR A 230 11.56 -45.92 19.51
N ASP A 231 11.11 -47.13 19.84
CA ASP A 231 10.64 -47.53 21.18
C ASP A 231 11.21 -48.91 21.56
N TRP A 232 11.40 -49.14 22.87
CA TRP A 232 11.95 -50.36 23.49
C TRP A 232 13.46 -50.60 23.30
N ILE A 233 14.29 -49.56 23.43
CA ILE A 233 15.75 -49.63 23.52
C ILE A 233 16.19 -49.58 24.99
N ASP A 234 16.73 -50.70 25.50
CA ASP A 234 17.27 -50.74 26.86
C ASP A 234 18.63 -50.00 26.98
N PRO A 235 19.01 -49.50 28.18
CA PRO A 235 20.21 -48.65 28.37
C PRO A 235 21.58 -49.25 28.00
N ASN A 236 21.64 -50.55 27.67
CA ASN A 236 22.87 -51.24 27.25
C ASN A 236 22.79 -51.78 25.81
N GLU A 237 21.69 -51.53 25.13
CA GLU A 237 21.44 -51.95 23.76
C GLU A 237 21.62 -50.77 22.83
N ASN A 238 21.77 -51.05 21.54
CA ASN A 238 21.84 -49.98 20.57
C ASN A 238 21.30 -50.38 19.20
N LEU A 239 20.83 -49.38 18.47
CA LEU A 239 20.47 -49.46 17.07
C LEU A 239 21.51 -48.68 16.27
N THR A 240 22.36 -49.39 15.53
CA THR A 240 23.32 -48.75 14.62
C THR A 240 22.67 -48.53 13.27
N VAL A 241 22.75 -47.30 12.78
CA VAL A 241 22.06 -46.83 11.58
C VAL A 241 23.05 -46.64 10.45
N TYR A 242 22.73 -47.19 9.29
CA TYR A 242 23.51 -47.04 8.06
C TYR A 242 22.63 -46.51 6.93
N LEU A 243 23.15 -45.54 6.17
CA LEU A 243 22.57 -45.09 4.92
C LEU A 243 23.53 -45.42 3.77
N ASN A 244 23.08 -46.13 2.74
CA ASN A 244 23.90 -46.55 1.60
C ASN A 244 25.23 -47.23 2.01
N ASN A 245 25.20 -48.00 3.10
CA ASN A 245 26.33 -48.69 3.73
C ASN A 245 27.32 -47.79 4.50
N PHE A 246 27.06 -46.49 4.62
CA PHE A 246 27.81 -45.59 5.50
C PHE A 246 27.16 -45.57 6.88
N SER A 247 27.96 -45.75 7.93
CA SER A 247 27.48 -45.61 9.31
C SER A 247 27.21 -44.14 9.60
N ILE A 248 25.98 -43.80 9.97
CA ILE A 248 25.59 -42.41 10.25
C ILE A 248 25.42 -42.13 11.75
N GLY A 249 25.08 -43.15 12.55
CA GLY A 249 24.95 -42.96 13.99
C GLY A 249 24.52 -44.20 14.75
N THR A 250 24.38 -44.04 16.06
CA THR A 250 23.94 -45.09 16.98
C THR A 250 22.92 -44.50 17.94
N ILE A 251 21.74 -45.11 18.02
CA ILE A 251 20.66 -44.75 18.93
C ILE A 251 20.69 -45.68 20.14
N THR A 252 20.58 -45.13 21.34
CA THR A 252 20.77 -45.86 22.62
C THR A 252 19.65 -45.65 23.64
N GLU A 253 18.59 -44.95 23.27
CA GLU A 253 17.43 -44.65 24.13
C GLU A 253 16.17 -44.52 23.28
N ASP A 254 15.00 -44.49 23.91
CA ASP A 254 13.70 -44.30 23.27
C ASP A 254 13.40 -42.81 23.07
N SER A 255 13.20 -42.39 21.83
CA SER A 255 12.81 -41.02 21.45
C SER A 255 12.68 -40.92 19.92
N TYR A 256 12.29 -39.74 19.47
CA TYR A 256 12.55 -39.23 18.13
C TYR A 256 14.00 -38.73 18.04
N PHE A 257 14.82 -39.32 17.16
CA PHE A 257 16.23 -38.96 17.00
C PHE A 257 16.50 -38.38 15.62
N THR A 258 17.25 -37.28 15.56
CA THR A 258 17.78 -36.72 14.31
C THR A 258 19.27 -37.00 14.24
N LEU A 259 19.71 -37.66 13.17
CA LEU A 259 21.09 -37.97 12.87
C LEU A 259 21.57 -37.12 11.70
N ASP A 260 22.71 -36.43 11.87
CA ASP A 260 23.36 -35.73 10.77
C ASP A 260 23.91 -36.74 9.75
N VAL A 261 23.55 -36.55 8.49
CA VAL A 261 24.00 -37.37 7.38
C VAL A 261 25.00 -36.56 6.56
N ASP A 262 26.20 -37.12 6.34
CA ASP A 262 27.13 -36.51 5.39
C ASP A 262 26.47 -36.48 4.00
N PRO A 263 26.36 -35.31 3.35
CA PRO A 263 25.72 -35.17 2.05
C PRO A 263 26.22 -36.15 0.97
N SER A 264 27.50 -36.57 1.05
CA SER A 264 28.10 -37.51 0.11
C SER A 264 27.55 -38.94 0.23
N TYR A 265 26.84 -39.26 1.32
CA TYR A 265 26.22 -40.57 1.53
C TYR A 265 24.88 -40.72 0.83
N VAL A 266 24.28 -39.61 0.38
CA VAL A 266 22.95 -39.61 -0.23
C VAL A 266 23.04 -39.77 -1.74
N VAL A 267 22.20 -40.66 -2.28
CA VAL A 267 22.02 -40.81 -3.73
C VAL A 267 20.84 -39.95 -4.16
N LEU A 268 21.12 -38.84 -4.85
CA LEU A 268 20.09 -38.00 -5.46
C LEU A 268 19.51 -38.70 -6.71
N ASN A 269 18.18 -38.69 -6.86
CA ASN A 269 17.47 -39.28 -8.01
C ASN A 269 17.80 -40.77 -8.23
N GLY A 270 17.75 -41.55 -7.15
CA GLY A 270 18.03 -42.98 -7.16
C GLY A 270 17.61 -43.67 -5.88
N GLU A 271 17.90 -44.97 -5.79
CA GLU A 271 17.59 -45.77 -4.60
C GLU A 271 18.57 -45.45 -3.47
N ASN A 272 18.01 -45.14 -2.30
CA ASN A 272 18.75 -45.05 -1.04
C ASN A 272 18.37 -46.25 -0.18
N ASN A 273 19.37 -46.91 0.41
CA ASN A 273 19.19 -48.06 1.29
C ASN A 273 19.41 -47.66 2.75
N LEU A 274 18.35 -47.71 3.54
CA LEU A 274 18.44 -47.60 5.00
C LEU A 274 18.67 -49.00 5.58
N THR A 275 19.73 -49.17 6.37
CA THR A 275 20.00 -50.42 7.10
C THR A 275 20.11 -50.15 8.58
N LEU A 276 19.34 -50.89 9.37
CA LEU A 276 19.29 -50.79 10.82
C LEU A 276 19.83 -52.08 11.42
N VAL A 277 20.81 -51.98 12.31
CA VAL A 277 21.45 -53.13 12.97
C VAL A 277 21.23 -52.99 14.47
N TYR A 278 20.33 -53.79 15.02
CA TYR A 278 20.04 -53.81 16.44
C TYR A 278 20.95 -54.81 17.15
N ASN A 279 21.55 -54.37 18.25
CA ASN A 279 22.44 -55.18 19.09
C ASN A 279 21.89 -55.22 20.51
N GLY A 280 20.87 -56.05 20.71
CA GLY A 280 20.19 -56.28 21.99
C GLY A 280 19.55 -57.67 22.04
N SER A 281 18.96 -58.02 23.18
CA SER A 281 18.41 -59.37 23.41
C SER A 281 16.94 -59.54 23.04
N ASP A 282 16.15 -58.45 23.07
CA ASP A 282 14.69 -58.55 23.02
C ASP A 282 14.06 -57.96 21.74
N GLY A 283 14.68 -56.95 21.11
CA GLY A 283 14.25 -56.33 19.84
C GLY A 283 13.75 -54.90 20.03
N VAL A 284 13.90 -54.06 19.00
CA VAL A 284 13.46 -52.65 18.99
C VAL A 284 12.30 -52.43 18.04
N HIS A 285 11.34 -51.59 18.41
CA HIS A 285 10.30 -51.14 17.49
C HIS A 285 10.74 -49.85 16.79
N VAL A 286 10.68 -49.84 15.46
CA VAL A 286 10.91 -48.65 14.64
C VAL A 286 9.64 -48.35 13.86
N TYR A 287 9.06 -47.16 14.10
CA TYR A 287 7.80 -46.75 13.48
C TYR A 287 8.05 -46.22 12.08
N ASP A 288 8.88 -45.19 11.98
CA ASP A 288 9.25 -44.58 10.71
C ASP A 288 10.70 -44.04 10.74
N ALA A 289 11.20 -43.78 9.54
CA ALA A 289 12.43 -43.03 9.35
C ALA A 289 12.28 -42.09 8.16
N GLU A 290 12.72 -40.85 8.31
CA GLU A 290 12.56 -39.77 7.34
C GLU A 290 13.92 -39.20 6.97
N LEU A 291 14.25 -39.20 5.67
CA LEU A 291 15.44 -38.53 5.15
C LEU A 291 15.03 -37.16 4.61
N LYS A 292 15.52 -36.12 5.28
CA LYS A 292 15.39 -34.72 4.87
C LYS A 292 16.69 -34.24 4.25
N ILE A 293 16.59 -33.53 3.14
CA ILE A 293 17.71 -32.89 2.47
C ILE A 293 17.36 -31.43 2.25
N VAL A 294 18.26 -30.54 2.64
CA VAL A 294 18.20 -29.11 2.33
C VAL A 294 19.28 -28.81 1.31
N ASN A 295 18.93 -28.17 0.20
CA ASN A 295 19.93 -27.66 -0.72
C ASN A 295 20.44 -26.29 -0.29
N ILE A 296 21.53 -25.90 -0.93
CA ILE A 296 22.16 -24.57 -0.84
C ILE A 296 21.27 -23.37 -1.27
N PHE A 297 20.06 -23.63 -1.80
CA PHE A 297 19.06 -22.64 -2.16
C PHE A 297 17.95 -22.53 -1.10
N GLY A 298 18.07 -23.27 0.00
CA GLY A 298 17.06 -23.34 1.06
C GLY A 298 15.87 -24.26 0.74
N ASP A 299 15.78 -24.88 -0.46
CA ASP A 299 14.72 -25.84 -0.73
C ASP A 299 14.99 -27.13 0.08
N SER A 300 13.99 -27.55 0.85
CA SER A 300 14.01 -28.84 1.51
C SER A 300 13.11 -29.86 0.82
N GLN A 301 13.55 -31.12 0.77
CA GLN A 301 12.71 -32.25 0.40
C GLN A 301 12.89 -33.39 1.39
N GLU A 302 11.79 -34.11 1.63
CA GLU A 302 11.68 -35.17 2.62
C GLU A 302 11.17 -36.45 1.95
N THR A 303 11.72 -37.59 2.34
CA THR A 303 11.22 -38.90 1.93
C THR A 303 11.16 -39.85 3.11
N TRP A 304 10.15 -40.72 3.10
CA TRP A 304 9.91 -41.67 4.19
C TRP A 304 10.39 -43.06 3.81
N PHE A 305 11.09 -43.70 4.73
CA PHE A 305 11.33 -45.14 4.77
C PHE A 305 10.22 -45.79 5.60
N TYR A 306 9.33 -46.56 4.95
CA TYR A 306 8.21 -47.22 5.62
C TYR A 306 8.67 -48.46 6.40
N VAL A 307 9.28 -48.25 7.56
CA VAL A 307 9.84 -49.32 8.39
C VAL A 307 8.74 -50.14 9.10
N TYR A 308 7.89 -49.49 9.93
CA TYR A 308 6.81 -50.08 10.73
C TYR A 308 7.04 -51.55 11.14
N SER A 309 8.18 -51.82 11.77
CA SER A 309 8.66 -53.19 12.01
C SER A 309 9.28 -53.35 13.40
N TYR A 310 9.22 -54.59 13.89
CA TYR A 310 9.94 -55.03 15.09
C TYR A 310 11.26 -55.67 14.67
N ILE A 311 12.40 -55.07 15.03
CA ILE A 311 13.73 -55.41 14.53
C ILE A 311 14.50 -56.14 15.63
N THR A 312 14.94 -57.38 15.35
CA THR A 312 15.68 -58.23 16.31
C THR A 312 17.14 -58.49 15.95
N ASP A 313 17.57 -58.14 14.73
CA ASP A 313 18.94 -58.29 14.24
C ASP A 313 19.22 -57.21 13.19
N VAL A 314 19.09 -57.53 11.89
CA VAL A 314 19.29 -56.58 10.78
C VAL A 314 17.99 -56.34 10.01
N TYR A 315 17.68 -55.07 9.75
CA TYR A 315 16.63 -54.62 8.83
C TYR A 315 17.24 -53.79 7.70
N SER A 316 16.69 -53.90 6.49
CA SER A 316 17.07 -53.04 5.36
C SER A 316 15.87 -52.71 4.48
N SER A 317 15.73 -51.44 4.09
CA SER A 317 14.71 -50.97 3.15
C SER A 317 15.32 -50.07 2.08
N LEU A 318 14.91 -50.29 0.84
CA LEU A 318 15.23 -49.43 -0.30
C LEU A 318 14.07 -48.49 -0.55
N GLU A 319 14.37 -47.20 -0.65
CA GLU A 319 13.41 -46.20 -1.11
C GLU A 319 13.99 -45.39 -2.25
N TRP A 320 13.16 -45.13 -3.25
CA TRP A 320 13.55 -44.28 -4.37
C TRP A 320 13.41 -42.83 -3.96
N PHE A 321 14.51 -42.09 -4.00
CA PHE A 321 14.53 -40.67 -3.70
C PHE A 321 14.66 -39.86 -4.99
N SER A 322 13.71 -38.97 -5.27
CA SER A 322 13.82 -38.01 -6.37
C SER A 322 13.91 -36.60 -5.82
N TYR A 323 14.97 -35.90 -6.19
CA TYR A 323 15.24 -34.53 -5.78
C TYR A 323 15.17 -33.60 -6.98
N SER A 324 14.31 -32.60 -6.87
CA SER A 324 14.22 -31.53 -7.86
C SER A 324 14.59 -30.20 -7.24
N ILE A 325 15.38 -29.41 -7.96
CA ILE A 325 15.75 -28.05 -7.54
C ILE A 325 14.87 -27.08 -8.32
N ASN A 326 14.21 -26.16 -7.61
CA ASN A 326 13.54 -25.04 -8.26
C ASN A 326 14.59 -24.02 -8.66
N ILE A 327 14.62 -23.64 -9.93
CA ILE A 327 15.51 -22.59 -10.40
C ILE A 327 14.67 -21.44 -10.92
N GLU A 328 14.94 -20.27 -10.34
CA GLU A 328 14.48 -18.98 -10.82
C GLU A 328 15.71 -18.21 -11.32
N PRO A 329 16.01 -18.22 -12.62
CA PRO A 329 17.22 -17.64 -13.18
C PRO A 329 17.32 -16.12 -13.01
N PHE A 330 16.20 -15.48 -12.64
CA PHE A 330 16.10 -14.06 -12.39
C PHE A 330 15.38 -13.86 -11.07
N SER A 331 15.93 -13.00 -10.21
CA SER A 331 15.33 -12.63 -8.92
C SER A 331 14.27 -11.56 -9.08
N SER A 332 14.34 -10.76 -10.16
CA SER A 332 13.26 -9.85 -10.54
C SER A 332 13.28 -9.53 -12.03
N ILE A 333 12.09 -9.46 -12.63
CA ILE A 333 11.88 -8.95 -13.99
C ILE A 333 10.73 -7.95 -13.94
N LEU A 334 11.04 -6.68 -14.19
CA LEU A 334 10.14 -5.56 -14.01
C LEU A 334 9.99 -4.76 -15.31
N LEU A 335 8.78 -4.25 -15.57
CA LEU A 335 8.46 -3.33 -16.67
C LEU A 335 8.07 -1.97 -16.09
N PHE A 336 8.62 -0.88 -16.63
CA PHE A 336 8.28 0.50 -16.22
C PHE A 336 8.45 1.48 -17.38
N ASP A 337 7.97 2.72 -17.26
CA ASP A 337 8.09 3.75 -18.31
C ASP A 337 9.13 4.84 -18.00
N LYS A 338 9.37 5.73 -18.98
CA LYS A 338 10.39 6.79 -18.95
C LYS A 338 10.16 7.88 -17.92
N GLU A 339 8.91 8.27 -17.71
CA GLU A 339 8.57 9.37 -16.80
C GLU A 339 8.58 8.90 -15.34
N HIS A 340 8.29 7.62 -15.10
CA HIS A 340 7.99 7.10 -13.77
C HIS A 340 9.09 6.21 -13.14
N GLY A 341 10.09 5.70 -13.88
CA GLY A 341 11.14 4.84 -13.28
C GLY A 341 10.55 3.72 -12.38
N VAL A 342 11.17 3.41 -11.22
CA VAL A 342 10.52 2.66 -10.12
C VAL A 342 9.99 3.61 -9.04
N HIS A 343 9.72 4.88 -9.38
CA HIS A 343 9.15 5.91 -8.47
C HIS A 343 7.68 5.67 -8.14
N TYR A 344 7.14 4.58 -8.64
CA TYR A 344 5.75 4.23 -8.55
C TYR A 344 5.69 2.75 -8.27
N TYR A 345 5.34 2.40 -7.04
CA TYR A 345 5.14 1.02 -6.64
C TYR A 345 4.16 0.28 -7.57
N MET A 346 3.28 0.96 -8.33
CA MET A 346 2.53 0.32 -9.42
C MET A 346 2.23 1.25 -10.60
N GLY A 347 3.18 1.35 -11.53
CA GLY A 347 2.91 1.59 -12.95
C GLY A 347 3.25 0.31 -13.73
N TYR A 348 2.26 -0.57 -13.93
CA TYR A 348 2.42 -1.91 -14.53
C TYR A 348 3.55 -2.75 -13.91
N TYR A 349 3.46 -3.04 -12.60
CA TYR A 349 4.25 -4.12 -12.00
C TYR A 349 3.81 -5.45 -12.62
N VAL A 350 4.46 -5.84 -13.71
CA VAL A 350 4.26 -7.12 -14.36
C VAL A 350 5.47 -7.97 -14.05
N GLU A 351 5.36 -8.73 -12.98
CA GLU A 351 6.37 -9.72 -12.65
C GLU A 351 6.26 -10.90 -13.61
N PHE A 352 7.39 -11.19 -14.24
CA PHE A 352 7.54 -12.38 -15.04
C PHE A 352 8.25 -13.44 -14.20
N SER A 353 7.49 -14.37 -13.65
CA SER A 353 8.09 -15.59 -13.10
C SER A 353 8.57 -16.48 -14.26
N LEU A 354 9.84 -16.89 -14.19
CA LEU A 354 10.49 -17.84 -15.08
C LEU A 354 11.05 -18.99 -14.26
N GLY A 355 10.18 -19.79 -13.63
CA GLY A 355 10.61 -20.96 -12.85
C GLY A 355 10.64 -22.25 -13.66
N SER A 356 11.54 -23.17 -13.30
CA SER A 356 11.38 -24.59 -13.61
C SER A 356 12.10 -25.45 -12.59
N ARG A 357 11.71 -26.72 -12.54
CA ARG A 357 12.42 -27.76 -11.81
C ARG A 357 13.49 -28.41 -12.69
N ILE A 358 14.66 -28.66 -12.11
CA ILE A 358 15.68 -29.53 -12.70
C ILE A 358 15.96 -30.73 -11.81
N TYR A 359 16.41 -31.83 -12.40
CA TYR A 359 16.77 -33.06 -11.70
C TYR A 359 18.28 -33.32 -11.85
N PRO A 360 19.10 -33.27 -10.79
CA PRO A 360 20.51 -33.64 -10.86
C PRO A 360 20.69 -35.15 -11.18
N PRO A 361 21.78 -35.64 -11.82
CA PRO A 361 22.98 -34.95 -12.31
C PRO A 361 22.90 -34.53 -13.79
N ASP A 362 21.98 -33.62 -14.13
CA ASP A 362 21.81 -33.21 -15.53
C ASP A 362 22.79 -32.09 -15.95
N ALA A 363 23.26 -32.17 -17.19
CA ALA A 363 23.75 -31.03 -17.95
C ALA A 363 22.81 -30.82 -19.13
N GLY A 364 22.28 -29.62 -19.30
CA GLY A 364 21.15 -29.42 -20.20
C GLY A 364 20.91 -27.98 -20.61
N ILE A 365 19.96 -27.83 -21.52
CA ILE A 365 19.40 -26.54 -21.93
C ILE A 365 17.94 -26.55 -21.48
N LEU A 366 17.63 -25.65 -20.55
CA LEU A 366 16.27 -25.44 -20.10
C LEU A 366 15.70 -24.24 -20.86
N ASN A 367 14.60 -24.46 -21.58
CA ASN A 367 13.87 -23.40 -22.28
C ASN A 367 12.72 -22.94 -21.40
N LEU A 368 12.71 -21.65 -21.09
CA LEU A 368 11.69 -21.00 -20.28
C LEU A 368 11.02 -19.95 -21.15
N THR A 369 9.70 -19.97 -21.20
CA THR A 369 8.92 -18.97 -21.92
C THR A 369 7.85 -18.42 -20.99
N SER A 370 7.78 -17.10 -20.90
CA SER A 370 6.70 -16.41 -20.20
C SER A 370 6.16 -15.32 -21.12
N GLY A 371 4.85 -15.33 -21.32
CA GLY A 371 4.14 -14.34 -22.14
C GLY A 371 3.20 -13.51 -21.27
N ARG A 372 3.04 -12.23 -21.60
CA ARG A 372 2.06 -11.33 -21.00
C ARG A 372 1.44 -10.47 -22.08
N THR A 373 0.12 -10.37 -22.07
CA THR A 373 -0.63 -9.48 -22.95
C THR A 373 -1.01 -8.22 -22.19
N LEU A 374 -0.60 -7.05 -22.69
CA LEU A 374 -0.78 -5.75 -22.04
C LEU A 374 -1.30 -4.74 -23.05
N TYR A 375 -2.13 -3.80 -22.61
CA TYR A 375 -2.40 -2.61 -23.41
C TYR A 375 -1.33 -1.57 -23.11
N LEU A 376 -0.63 -1.09 -24.15
CA LEU A 376 0.46 -0.12 -24.01
C LEU A 376 0.10 1.18 -24.74
N PHE A 377 0.58 2.29 -24.21
CA PHE A 377 0.38 3.64 -24.75
C PHE A 377 1.61 4.11 -25.54
N PRO A 378 1.47 5.13 -26.42
CA PRO A 378 2.60 5.68 -27.15
C PRO A 378 3.68 6.31 -26.25
N GLU A 379 4.70 5.54 -25.88
CA GLU A 379 5.77 5.96 -24.98
C GLU A 379 7.00 5.03 -25.05
N THR A 380 8.09 5.41 -24.37
CA THR A 380 9.25 4.55 -24.13
C THR A 380 9.06 3.75 -22.84
N TYR A 381 9.10 2.44 -22.95
CA TYR A 381 9.09 1.49 -21.83
C TYR A 381 10.48 0.87 -21.61
N TYR A 382 10.70 0.38 -20.40
CA TYR A 382 11.94 -0.20 -19.92
C TYR A 382 11.69 -1.52 -19.20
N PHE A 383 12.56 -2.49 -19.43
CA PHE A 383 12.60 -3.75 -18.68
C PHE A 383 13.82 -3.78 -17.78
N SER A 384 13.67 -3.97 -16.48
CA SER A 384 14.78 -4.36 -15.60
C SER A 384 14.77 -5.88 -15.42
N VAL A 385 15.93 -6.50 -15.58
CA VAL A 385 16.13 -7.93 -15.37
C VAL A 385 17.30 -8.10 -14.40
N THR A 386 17.02 -8.64 -13.23
CA THR A 386 18.01 -8.92 -12.18
C THR A 386 18.29 -10.41 -12.16
N SER A 387 19.53 -10.81 -12.37
CA SER A 387 19.93 -12.22 -12.24
C SER A 387 20.02 -12.62 -10.77
N SER A 388 19.62 -13.84 -10.43
CA SER A 388 19.83 -14.39 -9.08
C SER A 388 21.25 -14.98 -8.92
N LYS A 389 21.72 -15.15 -7.68
CA LYS A 389 23.04 -15.74 -7.38
C LYS A 389 23.01 -17.26 -7.52
N PHE A 390 23.83 -17.83 -8.41
CA PHE A 390 23.88 -19.29 -8.62
C PHE A 390 25.31 -19.85 -8.69
N LYS A 391 25.95 -19.97 -7.52
CA LYS A 391 27.34 -20.47 -7.43
C LYS A 391 27.48 -21.97 -7.72
N ALA A 392 26.49 -22.80 -7.42
CA ALA A 392 26.67 -24.26 -7.48
C ALA A 392 26.12 -24.97 -8.71
N LEU A 393 25.33 -24.30 -9.55
CA LEU A 393 24.87 -24.86 -10.82
C LEU A 393 25.95 -24.82 -11.91
N ASN A 394 27.08 -24.15 -11.62
CA ASN A 394 28.17 -23.88 -12.55
C ASN A 394 27.62 -23.44 -13.92
N ALA A 395 26.58 -22.60 -13.88
CA ALA A 395 25.83 -22.17 -15.04
C ALA A 395 26.74 -21.35 -15.94
N SER A 396 26.73 -21.66 -17.25
CA SER A 396 27.67 -21.04 -18.18
C SER A 396 27.16 -19.68 -18.66
N TYR A 397 25.87 -19.58 -18.99
CA TYR A 397 25.17 -18.35 -19.36
C TYR A 397 23.66 -18.59 -19.53
N VAL A 398 22.88 -17.51 -19.54
CA VAL A 398 21.48 -17.48 -19.99
C VAL A 398 21.37 -16.69 -21.29
N LEU A 399 20.63 -17.21 -22.26
CA LEU A 399 20.19 -16.44 -23.41
C LEU A 399 18.77 -15.95 -23.17
N LEU A 400 18.57 -14.65 -23.01
CA LEU A 400 17.23 -14.07 -22.88
C LEU A 400 16.89 -13.33 -24.17
N ASN A 401 15.77 -13.69 -24.76
CA ASN A 401 15.15 -12.97 -25.87
C ASN A 401 13.82 -12.38 -25.41
N ILE A 402 13.69 -11.07 -25.53
CA ILE A 402 12.46 -10.33 -25.23
C ILE A 402 11.87 -9.92 -26.57
N THR A 403 10.60 -10.25 -26.80
CA THR A 403 9.84 -9.80 -27.97
C THR A 403 8.60 -9.03 -27.51
N VAL A 404 8.28 -7.93 -28.21
CA VAL A 404 7.06 -7.13 -28.02
C VAL A 404 6.39 -7.04 -29.37
N GLU A 405 5.17 -7.55 -29.46
CA GLU A 405 4.42 -7.63 -30.72
C GLU A 405 3.01 -7.06 -30.52
N LYS A 406 2.60 -6.13 -31.37
CA LYS A 406 1.23 -5.60 -31.36
C LYS A 406 0.26 -6.68 -31.84
N ILE A 407 -0.82 -6.90 -31.11
CA ILE A 407 -1.92 -7.78 -31.48
C ILE A 407 -2.98 -6.96 -32.23
N ASP A 408 -3.35 -7.42 -33.41
CA ASP A 408 -4.48 -6.85 -34.16
C ASP A 408 -5.81 -7.32 -33.55
N ALA A 409 -6.42 -6.48 -32.72
CA ALA A 409 -7.73 -6.73 -32.11
C ALA A 409 -8.77 -5.74 -32.66
N PRO A 410 -9.98 -6.18 -33.09
CA PRO A 410 -11.06 -5.27 -33.46
C PRO A 410 -11.51 -4.44 -32.26
N VAL A 411 -11.74 -3.14 -32.51
CA VAL A 411 -12.26 -2.20 -31.51
C VAL A 411 -13.73 -1.91 -31.82
N LEU A 412 -14.62 -2.19 -30.86
CA LEU A 412 -16.04 -1.83 -30.93
C LEU A 412 -16.25 -0.53 -30.16
N SER A 413 -16.83 0.49 -30.79
CA SER A 413 -17.17 1.76 -30.14
C SER A 413 -18.53 2.26 -30.63
N GLY A 414 -19.30 2.86 -29.72
CA GLY A 414 -20.68 3.28 -30.00
C GLY A 414 -21.60 2.09 -30.31
N GLU A 415 -22.36 2.17 -31.39
CA GLU A 415 -23.14 1.03 -31.90
C GLU A 415 -22.33 0.29 -32.97
N ALA A 416 -21.77 -0.86 -32.59
CA ALA A 416 -20.85 -1.60 -33.45
C ALA A 416 -20.97 -3.11 -33.25
N SER A 417 -20.59 -3.88 -34.27
CA SER A 417 -20.43 -5.32 -34.16
C SER A 417 -19.23 -5.80 -34.96
N THR A 418 -18.57 -6.84 -34.48
CA THR A 418 -17.47 -7.51 -35.19
C THR A 418 -17.66 -9.03 -35.16
N PHE A 419 -16.92 -9.72 -36.03
CA PHE A 419 -16.91 -11.18 -36.11
C PHE A 419 -15.50 -11.69 -35.79
N LEU A 420 -15.44 -12.73 -34.95
CA LEU A 420 -14.24 -13.47 -34.60
C LEU A 420 -14.33 -14.87 -35.23
N GLU A 421 -13.27 -15.30 -35.90
CA GLU A 421 -13.27 -16.51 -36.74
C GLU A 421 -12.32 -17.56 -36.17
N PHE A 422 -12.85 -18.61 -35.55
CA PHE A 422 -12.06 -19.64 -34.88
C PHE A 422 -11.91 -20.89 -35.76
N ASN A 423 -10.72 -21.51 -35.72
CA ASN A 423 -10.46 -22.80 -36.34
C ASN A 423 -10.16 -23.83 -35.25
N LEU A 424 -10.98 -24.88 -35.17
CA LEU A 424 -10.87 -25.88 -34.09
C LEU A 424 -9.64 -26.81 -34.24
N SER A 425 -9.01 -26.85 -35.42
CA SER A 425 -7.74 -27.57 -35.61
C SER A 425 -6.53 -26.79 -35.08
N ASN A 426 -6.69 -25.49 -34.80
CA ASN A 426 -5.70 -24.61 -34.21
C ASN A 426 -6.38 -23.61 -33.26
N LEU A 427 -6.78 -24.12 -32.09
CA LEU A 427 -7.46 -23.34 -31.04
C LEU A 427 -6.54 -22.26 -30.48
N GLN A 428 -6.55 -21.10 -31.11
CA GLN A 428 -5.94 -19.89 -30.59
C GLN A 428 -7.05 -18.94 -30.12
N PRO A 429 -6.92 -18.38 -28.90
CA PRO A 429 -7.84 -17.34 -28.44
C PRO A 429 -7.76 -16.12 -29.34
N GLN A 430 -8.86 -15.36 -29.42
CA GLN A 430 -8.91 -14.07 -30.09
C GLN A 430 -9.24 -12.96 -29.12
N PHE A 431 -8.75 -11.77 -29.45
CA PHE A 431 -8.96 -10.58 -28.64
C PHE A 431 -9.95 -9.64 -29.32
N ALA A 432 -10.76 -8.95 -28.53
CA ALA A 432 -11.53 -7.80 -28.97
C ALA A 432 -11.48 -6.71 -27.91
N VAL A 433 -11.57 -5.45 -28.31
CA VAL A 433 -11.61 -4.31 -27.39
C VAL A 433 -12.96 -3.64 -27.52
N VAL A 434 -13.62 -3.38 -26.40
CA VAL A 434 -14.90 -2.66 -26.35
C VAL A 434 -14.64 -1.31 -25.68
N GLN A 435 -14.82 -0.23 -26.42
CA GLN A 435 -14.73 1.13 -25.91
C GLN A 435 -16.14 1.62 -25.57
N LEU A 436 -16.41 1.72 -24.28
CA LEU A 436 -17.66 2.28 -23.78
C LEU A 436 -17.68 3.80 -24.01
N SER A 437 -18.87 4.35 -24.22
CA SER A 437 -19.07 5.79 -24.27
C SER A 437 -19.35 6.33 -22.87
N PRO A 438 -18.64 7.37 -22.39
CA PRO A 438 -18.96 8.00 -21.12
C PRO A 438 -20.42 8.47 -21.09
N ASP A 439 -21.01 8.49 -19.90
CA ASP A 439 -22.39 8.94 -19.66
C ASP A 439 -23.48 8.15 -20.38
N LYS A 440 -23.20 6.91 -20.77
CA LYS A 440 -24.15 6.06 -21.47
C LYS A 440 -24.25 4.66 -20.90
N TYR A 441 -25.45 4.11 -21.00
CA TYR A 441 -25.71 2.69 -20.79
C TYR A 441 -25.51 1.93 -22.10
N HIS A 442 -24.95 0.73 -21.98
CA HIS A 442 -24.64 -0.16 -23.08
C HIS A 442 -25.17 -1.56 -22.81
N GLU A 443 -25.28 -2.33 -23.88
CA GLU A 443 -25.46 -3.76 -23.84
C GLU A 443 -24.38 -4.42 -24.70
N LEU A 444 -23.66 -5.36 -24.10
CA LEU A 444 -22.68 -6.19 -24.78
C LEU A 444 -23.24 -7.61 -24.90
N SER A 445 -23.22 -8.12 -26.12
CA SER A 445 -23.73 -9.46 -26.45
C SER A 445 -22.73 -10.23 -27.29
N ILE A 446 -22.66 -11.53 -27.03
CA ILE A 446 -21.88 -12.51 -27.78
C ILE A 446 -22.82 -13.59 -28.31
N SER A 447 -22.64 -14.00 -29.56
CA SER A 447 -23.48 -15.01 -30.19
C SER A 447 -22.71 -15.82 -31.21
N VAL A 448 -22.97 -17.12 -31.28
CA VAL A 448 -22.46 -17.99 -32.36
C VAL A 448 -23.35 -17.81 -33.58
N THR A 449 -22.75 -17.37 -34.69
CA THR A 449 -23.49 -17.13 -35.95
C THR A 449 -23.31 -18.25 -36.97
N ASP A 450 -22.21 -18.99 -36.89
CA ASP A 450 -21.96 -20.19 -37.69
C ASP A 450 -21.07 -21.16 -36.90
N GLY A 451 -21.16 -22.46 -37.21
CA GLY A 451 -20.27 -23.49 -36.66
C GLY A 451 -20.94 -24.49 -35.72
N GLY A 452 -21.84 -24.05 -34.82
CA GLY A 452 -22.71 -24.86 -33.94
C GLY A 452 -21.99 -25.87 -33.00
N ASN A 453 -22.69 -26.40 -31.99
CA ASN A 453 -22.17 -27.41 -31.03
C ASN A 453 -20.88 -26.98 -30.31
N VAL A 454 -20.83 -25.72 -29.91
CA VAL A 454 -19.69 -25.11 -29.23
C VAL A 454 -20.15 -24.29 -28.03
N SER A 455 -19.26 -24.17 -27.06
CA SER A 455 -19.31 -23.19 -26.00
C SER A 455 -18.36 -22.04 -26.34
N VAL A 456 -18.84 -20.81 -26.19
CA VAL A 456 -18.03 -19.61 -26.38
C VAL A 456 -17.99 -18.83 -25.08
N GLN A 457 -16.79 -18.49 -24.66
CA GLN A 457 -16.56 -17.74 -23.43
C GLN A 457 -15.67 -16.54 -23.76
N ALA A 458 -16.08 -15.38 -23.27
CA ALA A 458 -15.33 -14.14 -23.34
C ALA A 458 -15.09 -13.64 -21.92
N TYR A 459 -13.83 -13.67 -21.51
CA TYR A 459 -13.38 -13.13 -20.23
C TYR A 459 -12.99 -11.67 -20.41
N VAL A 460 -13.47 -10.82 -19.51
CA VAL A 460 -12.92 -9.48 -19.38
C VAL A 460 -11.53 -9.59 -18.76
N GLN A 461 -10.52 -9.20 -19.52
CA GLN A 461 -9.16 -9.02 -19.03
C GLN A 461 -9.04 -7.58 -18.49
N PRO A 462 -8.80 -7.40 -17.19
CA PRO A 462 -8.56 -6.07 -16.65
C PRO A 462 -7.26 -5.48 -17.22
N VAL A 463 -7.23 -4.15 -17.37
CA VAL A 463 -6.04 -3.44 -17.85
C VAL A 463 -5.11 -3.20 -16.67
N GLY A 464 -3.89 -3.74 -16.72
CA GLY A 464 -2.84 -3.43 -15.74
C GLY A 464 -3.07 -3.93 -14.31
N LEU A 465 -4.15 -4.68 -14.05
CA LEU A 465 -4.47 -5.23 -12.73
C LEU A 465 -4.41 -6.76 -12.78
N TRP A 466 -3.23 -7.32 -12.55
CA TRP A 466 -3.11 -8.70 -12.10
C TRP A 466 -3.03 -8.68 -10.56
N GLN A 467 -4.18 -8.52 -9.90
CA GLN A 467 -4.24 -8.85 -8.47
C GLN A 467 -4.43 -10.36 -8.35
N TYR A 468 -3.50 -10.98 -7.62
CA TYR A 468 -3.62 -12.24 -6.89
C TYR A 468 -5.04 -12.81 -6.79
N GLY A 469 -5.27 -13.97 -7.39
CA GLY A 469 -6.22 -14.98 -6.88
C GLY A 469 -7.73 -14.73 -7.02
N TYR A 470 -8.21 -13.59 -7.53
CA TYR A 470 -9.65 -13.41 -7.77
C TYR A 470 -10.03 -13.71 -9.22
N TRP A 471 -10.94 -14.68 -9.37
CA TRP A 471 -11.53 -15.14 -10.62
C TRP A 471 -11.99 -13.96 -11.52
N PRO A 472 -11.91 -14.05 -12.86
CA PRO A 472 -12.48 -13.03 -13.74
C PRO A 472 -13.95 -12.81 -13.38
N SER A 473 -14.25 -11.69 -12.74
CA SER A 473 -15.54 -11.47 -12.07
C SER A 473 -16.68 -11.22 -13.06
N SER A 474 -16.36 -10.90 -14.31
CA SER A 474 -17.31 -10.76 -15.41
C SER A 474 -16.95 -11.68 -16.58
N THR A 475 -17.92 -12.52 -16.93
CA THR A 475 -17.81 -13.44 -18.07
C THR A 475 -19.04 -13.27 -18.94
N LEU A 476 -18.81 -13.03 -20.23
CA LEU A 476 -19.83 -13.21 -21.26
C LEU A 476 -19.72 -14.66 -21.72
N THR A 477 -20.80 -15.42 -21.57
CA THR A 477 -20.86 -16.83 -21.93
C THR A 477 -22.02 -17.07 -22.86
N TYR A 478 -21.79 -17.83 -23.93
CA TYR A 478 -22.83 -18.26 -24.85
C TYR A 478 -22.62 -19.72 -25.19
N LEU A 479 -23.68 -20.52 -25.01
CA LEU A 479 -23.69 -21.95 -25.26
C LEU A 479 -24.72 -22.25 -26.36
N THR A 480 -24.31 -22.99 -27.40
CA THR A 480 -25.24 -23.48 -28.42
C THR A 480 -25.05 -24.97 -28.67
N VAL A 481 -26.12 -25.73 -28.46
CA VAL A 481 -26.20 -27.16 -28.79
C VAL A 481 -27.36 -27.40 -29.77
N ASN A 482 -27.08 -27.99 -30.93
CA ASN A 482 -28.08 -28.28 -31.97
C ASN A 482 -27.95 -29.71 -32.53
N TYR A 483 -29.04 -30.50 -32.51
CA TYR A 483 -29.08 -31.85 -33.10
C TYR A 483 -30.37 -32.15 -33.89
N PRO A 484 -30.34 -32.61 -35.16
CA PRO A 484 -31.56 -32.88 -35.91
C PRO A 484 -31.99 -34.35 -35.81
N ALA A 485 -33.14 -34.59 -35.18
CA ALA A 485 -34.24 -35.49 -35.58
C ALA A 485 -35.10 -35.82 -34.34
N GLU A 486 -35.87 -34.81 -33.89
CA GLU A 486 -36.97 -34.89 -32.91
C GLU A 486 -36.71 -34.59 -31.41
N ASN A 487 -35.60 -33.96 -30.98
CA ASN A 487 -35.37 -33.13 -29.75
C ASN A 487 -33.84 -33.10 -29.44
N MET A 488 -33.12 -32.04 -29.02
CA MET A 488 -33.42 -30.77 -28.33
C MET A 488 -32.65 -29.59 -28.98
N SER A 489 -33.18 -28.36 -28.86
CA SER A 489 -32.45 -27.10 -29.08
C SER A 489 -32.24 -26.42 -27.74
N TYR A 490 -31.00 -26.22 -27.31
CA TYR A 490 -30.69 -25.49 -26.09
C TYR A 490 -29.75 -24.33 -26.41
N GLU A 491 -30.27 -23.12 -26.25
CA GLU A 491 -29.53 -21.86 -26.30
C GLU A 491 -29.50 -21.31 -24.88
N GLU A 492 -28.34 -21.41 -24.25
CA GLU A 492 -28.04 -20.73 -23.00
C GLU A 492 -27.19 -19.52 -23.36
N LYS A 493 -27.67 -18.33 -23.01
CA LYS A 493 -26.88 -17.13 -23.24
C LYS A 493 -26.82 -16.28 -22.00
N THR A 494 -25.68 -15.63 -21.87
CA THR A 494 -25.43 -14.57 -20.92
C THR A 494 -25.21 -13.29 -21.71
N ASP A 495 -26.08 -12.30 -21.52
CA ASP A 495 -25.84 -10.94 -22.00
C ASP A 495 -25.35 -10.07 -20.83
N TRP A 496 -24.46 -9.12 -21.12
CA TRP A 496 -24.07 -8.09 -20.15
C TRP A 496 -24.90 -6.84 -20.41
N LYS A 497 -25.80 -6.54 -19.47
CA LYS A 497 -26.86 -5.53 -19.57
C LYS A 497 -26.56 -4.34 -18.66
N ASN A 498 -27.19 -3.20 -18.97
CA ASN A 498 -27.08 -1.95 -18.21
C ASN A 498 -25.63 -1.50 -17.97
N VAL A 499 -24.73 -1.84 -18.90
CA VAL A 499 -23.30 -1.60 -18.76
C VAL A 499 -23.03 -0.10 -18.82
N VAL A 500 -22.54 0.48 -17.73
CA VAL A 500 -22.24 1.91 -17.65
C VAL A 500 -20.80 2.07 -17.26
N GLU A 501 -20.10 2.87 -18.06
CA GLU A 501 -18.77 3.35 -17.72
C GLU A 501 -18.92 4.62 -16.89
N ILE A 502 -18.38 4.57 -15.69
CA ILE A 502 -18.15 5.72 -14.85
C ILE A 502 -16.66 5.99 -14.94
N SER A 503 -16.26 6.96 -15.75
CA SER A 503 -14.86 7.38 -15.79
C SER A 503 -14.49 7.87 -14.42
N LEU A 504 -13.67 7.10 -13.71
CA LEU A 504 -13.10 7.60 -12.49
C LEU A 504 -11.80 8.27 -12.82
N PRO A 505 -11.52 9.34 -12.11
CA PRO A 505 -10.19 9.89 -12.13
C PRO A 505 -9.18 9.08 -11.28
N PHE A 506 -9.57 7.89 -10.80
CA PHE A 506 -9.04 7.35 -9.56
C PHE A 506 -7.84 6.41 -9.73
N TYR A 507 -7.14 6.31 -8.61
CA TYR A 507 -5.94 5.56 -8.28
C TYR A 507 -6.36 4.30 -7.50
N TYR A 508 -6.02 3.10 -7.95
CA TYR A 508 -6.55 1.86 -7.34
C TYR A 508 -6.05 1.62 -5.90
N GLY A 509 -4.94 2.25 -5.49
CA GLY A 509 -4.22 1.96 -4.24
C GLY A 509 -4.95 2.39 -2.96
N LEU A 510 -6.02 3.18 -3.07
CA LEU A 510 -6.83 3.58 -1.92
C LEU A 510 -8.00 2.64 -1.64
N PHE A 511 -8.32 1.72 -2.57
CA PHE A 511 -9.47 0.82 -2.45
C PHE A 511 -9.19 -0.42 -1.58
N TYR A 512 -7.93 -0.90 -1.55
CA TYR A 512 -7.52 -2.10 -0.80
C TYR A 512 -6.41 -1.82 0.20
N GLY A 513 -6.71 -1.00 1.22
CA GLY A 513 -5.81 -0.77 2.36
C GLY A 513 -5.53 -2.00 3.25
N TRP A 514 -5.97 -3.20 2.85
CA TRP A 514 -5.75 -4.46 3.58
C TRP A 514 -4.72 -5.39 2.91
N TYR A 515 -4.35 -5.14 1.64
CA TYR A 515 -3.43 -6.03 0.90
C TYR A 515 -2.33 -5.28 0.12
N LEU A 516 -2.40 -3.96 0.01
CA LEU A 516 -1.40 -3.16 -0.69
C LEU A 516 -0.97 -2.00 0.21
N THR A 517 0.14 -2.18 0.91
CA THR A 517 0.92 -1.05 1.42
C THR A 517 1.69 -0.50 0.22
N GLY A 518 1.04 0.39 -0.54
CA GLY A 518 1.61 0.81 -1.81
C GLY A 518 0.67 1.67 -2.63
N SER A 519 1.20 2.79 -3.08
CA SER A 519 0.50 3.80 -3.83
C SER A 519 0.44 3.46 -5.32
N THR A 520 -0.71 2.99 -5.83
CA THR A 520 -0.83 2.48 -7.21
C THR A 520 -1.35 3.54 -8.17
N TYR A 521 -0.44 4.17 -8.93
CA TYR A 521 -0.77 5.28 -9.80
C TYR A 521 -1.01 4.81 -11.24
N PHE A 522 -2.23 5.02 -11.73
CA PHE A 522 -2.58 4.80 -13.12
C PHE A 522 -2.41 6.11 -13.90
N LYS A 523 -1.69 6.07 -15.03
CA LYS A 523 -1.47 7.22 -15.93
C LYS A 523 -2.75 7.66 -16.64
N GLU A 524 -3.73 6.77 -16.76
CA GLU A 524 -5.03 7.05 -17.33
C GLU A 524 -6.14 6.98 -16.28
N PRO A 525 -7.25 7.71 -16.49
CA PRO A 525 -8.45 7.55 -15.68
C PRO A 525 -8.87 6.08 -15.66
N ILE A 526 -8.94 5.50 -14.47
CA ILE A 526 -9.53 4.18 -14.30
C ILE A 526 -11.03 4.33 -14.51
N SER A 527 -11.55 3.70 -15.54
CA SER A 527 -12.99 3.59 -15.71
C SER A 527 -13.53 2.46 -14.89
N PHE A 528 -14.56 2.79 -14.13
CA PHE A 528 -15.30 1.88 -13.29
C PHE A 528 -16.55 1.45 -14.03
N ILE A 529 -16.66 0.17 -14.28
CA ILE A 529 -17.71 -0.39 -15.11
C ILE A 529 -18.61 -1.23 -14.23
N PHE A 530 -19.87 -0.82 -14.17
CA PHE A 530 -20.95 -1.65 -13.64
C PHE A 530 -21.71 -2.27 -14.79
N GLY A 531 -22.23 -3.47 -14.55
CA GLY A 531 -23.22 -4.08 -15.42
C GLY A 531 -23.92 -5.21 -14.70
N GLU A 532 -24.78 -5.90 -15.43
CA GLU A 532 -25.57 -6.98 -14.89
C GLU A 532 -25.51 -8.17 -15.83
N ARG A 533 -25.28 -9.33 -15.26
CA ARG A 533 -25.20 -10.60 -15.98
C ARG A 533 -26.59 -11.22 -16.00
N LEU A 534 -27.26 -11.17 -17.16
CA LEU A 534 -28.59 -11.76 -17.32
C LEU A 534 -28.48 -13.16 -17.91
N PHE A 535 -28.94 -14.16 -17.15
CA PHE A 535 -28.98 -15.56 -17.56
C PHE A 535 -30.30 -15.92 -18.21
N TYR A 536 -30.20 -16.61 -19.34
CA TYR A 536 -31.34 -17.17 -20.03
C TYR A 536 -31.29 -18.70 -19.96
N GLY A 537 -32.41 -19.31 -19.57
CA GLY A 537 -32.66 -20.73 -19.77
C GLY A 537 -33.84 -20.91 -20.72
N ASN A 538 -33.66 -21.73 -21.76
CA ASN A 538 -34.65 -21.95 -22.83
C ASN A 538 -35.21 -20.67 -23.47
N GLY A 539 -34.37 -19.65 -23.64
CA GLY A 539 -34.76 -18.35 -24.23
C GLY A 539 -35.60 -17.44 -23.32
N THR A 540 -35.83 -17.84 -22.06
CA THR A 540 -36.48 -16.99 -21.04
C THR A 540 -35.46 -16.51 -20.00
N PRO A 541 -35.53 -15.23 -19.57
CA PRO A 541 -34.72 -14.74 -18.44
C PRO A 541 -35.03 -15.53 -17.17
N GLU A 542 -34.02 -16.13 -16.55
CA GLU A 542 -34.18 -16.93 -15.33
C GLU A 542 -33.66 -16.21 -14.10
N THR A 543 -32.45 -15.68 -14.19
CA THR A 543 -31.77 -15.01 -13.08
C THR A 543 -30.92 -13.84 -13.58
N LEU A 544 -30.78 -12.83 -12.72
CA LEU A 544 -29.88 -11.71 -12.93
C LEU A 544 -28.89 -11.72 -11.77
N LEU A 545 -27.61 -11.65 -12.09
CA LEU A 545 -26.57 -11.41 -11.10
C LEU A 545 -25.95 -10.05 -11.38
N GLN A 546 -25.94 -9.18 -10.38
CA GLN A 546 -25.11 -7.99 -10.42
C GLN A 546 -23.65 -8.45 -10.58
N THR A 547 -22.93 -7.88 -11.55
CA THR A 547 -21.50 -8.17 -11.64
C THR A 547 -20.79 -7.38 -10.56
N GLU A 548 -19.75 -7.97 -9.99
CA GLU A 548 -18.77 -7.17 -9.26
C GLU A 548 -18.24 -6.06 -10.18
N PRO A 549 -17.90 -4.90 -9.61
CA PRO A 549 -17.38 -3.79 -10.38
C PRO A 549 -16.07 -4.16 -11.10
N LEU A 550 -15.91 -3.65 -12.31
CA LEU A 550 -14.70 -3.85 -13.11
C LEU A 550 -13.94 -2.55 -13.27
N PHE A 551 -12.62 -2.65 -13.18
CA PHE A 551 -11.70 -1.52 -13.32
C PHE A 551 -10.95 -1.67 -14.64
N THR A 552 -11.00 -0.63 -15.46
CA THR A 552 -10.38 -0.60 -16.81
C THR A 552 -9.74 0.74 -17.08
N SER A 553 -8.95 0.87 -18.14
CA SER A 553 -8.37 2.16 -18.57
C SER A 553 -9.29 2.82 -19.59
N ALA A 554 -9.71 4.08 -19.35
CA ALA A 554 -10.42 4.91 -20.33
C ALA A 554 -11.64 4.22 -21.03
N GLY A 555 -12.39 3.42 -20.29
CA GLY A 555 -13.59 2.73 -20.77
C GLY A 555 -13.31 1.57 -21.72
N LEU A 556 -12.05 1.12 -21.81
CA LEU A 556 -11.62 0.01 -22.66
C LEU A 556 -11.76 -1.33 -21.94
N VAL A 557 -12.72 -2.14 -22.37
CA VAL A 557 -12.90 -3.52 -21.91
C VAL A 557 -12.20 -4.47 -22.89
N PHE A 558 -11.23 -5.24 -22.40
CA PHE A 558 -10.50 -6.22 -23.19
C PHE A 558 -11.19 -7.57 -23.05
N LEU A 559 -11.63 -8.13 -24.17
CA LEU A 559 -12.27 -9.44 -24.21
C LEU A 559 -11.26 -10.46 -24.72
N TYR A 560 -10.93 -11.42 -23.86
CA TYR A 560 -10.24 -12.65 -24.25
C TYR A 560 -11.29 -13.70 -24.58
N VAL A 561 -11.42 -14.02 -25.87
CA VAL A 561 -12.48 -14.90 -26.39
C VAL A 561 -11.89 -16.21 -26.86
N TYR A 562 -12.47 -17.31 -26.42
CA TYR A 562 -12.09 -18.64 -26.87
C TYR A 562 -13.34 -19.53 -27.04
N VAL A 563 -13.15 -20.60 -27.78
CA VAL A 563 -14.19 -21.52 -28.22
C VAL A 563 -13.80 -22.93 -27.84
N GLU A 564 -14.73 -23.69 -27.29
CA GLU A 564 -14.55 -25.09 -26.92
C GLU A 564 -15.64 -25.97 -27.57
N PRO A 565 -15.29 -27.17 -28.06
CA PRO A 565 -16.28 -28.16 -28.48
C PRO A 565 -17.13 -28.63 -27.29
N GLU A 566 -18.43 -28.76 -27.49
CA GLU A 566 -19.34 -29.21 -26.43
C GLU A 566 -19.45 -30.74 -26.36
N TYR A 567 -19.75 -31.28 -25.18
CA TYR A 567 -19.90 -32.72 -24.94
C TYR A 567 -21.35 -33.08 -24.60
N ASP A 568 -21.81 -34.25 -25.03
CA ASP A 568 -23.10 -34.78 -24.59
C ASP A 568 -23.05 -35.35 -23.15
N TRP A 569 -24.21 -35.70 -22.59
CA TRP A 569 -24.29 -36.29 -21.23
C TRP A 569 -23.58 -37.66 -21.09
N SER A 570 -23.14 -38.27 -22.19
CA SER A 570 -22.30 -39.47 -22.20
C SER A 570 -20.81 -39.17 -22.35
N GLY A 571 -20.40 -37.89 -22.38
CA GLY A 571 -19.03 -37.45 -22.50
C GLY A 571 -18.46 -37.55 -23.92
N TYR A 572 -19.30 -37.76 -24.94
CA TYR A 572 -18.86 -37.71 -26.34
C TYR A 572 -18.90 -36.28 -26.85
N SER A 573 -17.80 -35.83 -27.45
CA SER A 573 -17.73 -34.54 -28.12
C SER A 573 -18.77 -34.51 -29.22
N LEU A 574 -19.73 -33.58 -29.12
CA LEU A 574 -20.59 -33.21 -30.23
C LEU A 574 -19.69 -32.70 -31.35
N THR A 575 -20.03 -32.98 -32.62
CA THR A 575 -19.19 -32.54 -33.74
C THR A 575 -19.57 -31.10 -34.11
N PRO A 576 -18.74 -30.09 -33.77
CA PRO A 576 -18.86 -28.74 -34.33
C PRO A 576 -18.32 -28.71 -35.77
N SER A 577 -18.58 -27.60 -36.46
CA SER A 577 -17.90 -27.31 -37.73
C SER A 577 -16.43 -26.97 -37.50
N GLU A 578 -15.57 -27.23 -38.49
CA GLU A 578 -14.12 -26.94 -38.40
C GLU A 578 -13.84 -25.44 -38.14
N ASN A 579 -14.65 -24.57 -38.74
CA ASN A 579 -14.61 -23.13 -38.52
C ASN A 579 -15.87 -22.68 -37.78
N VAL A 580 -15.69 -21.79 -36.81
CA VAL A 580 -16.76 -21.24 -35.97
C VAL A 580 -16.69 -19.73 -36.02
N THR A 581 -17.82 -19.09 -36.33
CA THR A 581 -17.92 -17.64 -36.43
C THR A 581 -18.72 -17.09 -35.25
N VAL A 582 -18.07 -16.26 -34.44
CA VAL A 582 -18.66 -15.61 -33.26
C VAL A 582 -18.87 -14.14 -33.54
N LYS A 583 -20.08 -13.63 -33.31
CA LYS A 583 -20.41 -12.21 -33.40
C LYS A 583 -20.41 -11.58 -32.02
N LEU A 584 -19.64 -10.50 -31.88
CA LEU A 584 -19.69 -9.56 -30.75
C LEU A 584 -20.47 -8.32 -31.17
N SER A 585 -21.40 -7.85 -30.35
CA SER A 585 -22.16 -6.61 -30.62
C SER A 585 -22.27 -5.73 -29.37
N LEU A 586 -21.98 -4.44 -29.55
CA LEU A 586 -22.14 -3.37 -28.58
C LEU A 586 -23.28 -2.46 -29.03
N ASN A 587 -24.27 -2.25 -28.16
CA ASN A 587 -25.36 -1.30 -28.38
C ASN A 587 -25.38 -0.24 -27.28
N VAL A 588 -25.79 0.98 -27.62
CA VAL A 588 -26.06 2.06 -26.66
C VAL A 588 -27.56 2.03 -26.33
N THR A 589 -27.92 1.95 -25.05
CA THR A 589 -29.32 1.78 -24.61
C THR A 589 -29.93 3.01 -23.95
N GLY A 590 -29.13 3.99 -23.53
CA GLY A 590 -29.62 5.24 -22.96
C GLY A 590 -28.50 6.12 -22.42
N ASP A 591 -28.85 7.34 -22.00
CA ASP A 591 -27.93 8.28 -21.37
C ASP A 591 -28.07 8.25 -19.84
N VAL A 592 -26.99 8.56 -19.12
CA VAL A 592 -27.01 8.77 -17.66
C VAL A 592 -27.71 10.09 -17.35
N GLU A 593 -28.72 10.04 -16.48
CA GLU A 593 -29.56 11.20 -16.15
C GLU A 593 -28.85 12.13 -15.15
N THR A 594 -28.98 13.45 -15.33
CA THR A 594 -28.46 14.45 -14.39
C THR A 594 -29.53 14.85 -13.36
N ILE A 595 -29.17 14.84 -12.07
CA ILE A 595 -29.98 15.34 -10.97
C ILE A 595 -29.48 16.73 -10.52
N THR A 596 -30.41 17.64 -10.26
CA THR A 596 -30.10 18.99 -9.79
C THR A 596 -30.33 19.09 -8.27
N PRO A 597 -29.48 19.80 -7.51
CA PRO A 597 -29.74 20.10 -6.11
C PRO A 597 -31.14 20.74 -5.89
N GLY A 598 -31.84 20.31 -4.85
CA GLY A 598 -33.22 20.67 -4.53
C GLY A 598 -34.29 19.89 -5.31
N SER A 599 -33.91 18.88 -6.11
CA SER A 599 -34.85 18.03 -6.85
C SER A 599 -34.98 16.62 -6.23
N THR A 600 -36.07 15.94 -6.56
CA THR A 600 -36.31 14.54 -6.18
C THR A 600 -36.72 13.75 -7.43
N ILE A 601 -36.00 12.66 -7.71
CA ILE A 601 -36.26 11.75 -8.82
C ILE A 601 -36.78 10.42 -8.26
N THR A 602 -37.74 9.80 -8.94
CA THR A 602 -38.22 8.45 -8.60
C THR A 602 -37.94 7.48 -9.74
N PHE A 603 -37.45 6.29 -9.41
CA PHE A 603 -37.17 5.24 -10.38
C PHE A 603 -37.54 3.86 -9.83
N ASN A 604 -37.66 2.89 -10.74
CA ASN A 604 -37.95 1.50 -10.41
C ASN A 604 -36.71 0.63 -10.67
N THR A 605 -36.50 -0.38 -9.84
CA THR A 605 -35.50 -1.45 -10.01
C THR A 605 -36.18 -2.82 -10.03
N ASN A 606 -35.53 -3.83 -10.62
CA ASN A 606 -36.05 -5.19 -10.67
C ASN A 606 -34.93 -6.23 -10.56
N THR A 607 -35.03 -7.14 -9.59
CA THR A 607 -34.00 -8.16 -9.30
C THR A 607 -34.02 -9.37 -10.23
N THR A 608 -35.04 -9.52 -11.08
CA THR A 608 -35.18 -10.65 -12.03
C THR A 608 -34.72 -10.29 -13.43
N VAL A 609 -35.11 -9.10 -13.92
CA VAL A 609 -34.87 -8.65 -15.30
C VAL A 609 -34.05 -7.37 -15.40
N GLY A 610 -33.74 -6.75 -14.27
CA GLY A 610 -32.93 -5.54 -14.20
C GLY A 610 -33.72 -4.25 -14.52
N PRO A 611 -33.09 -3.09 -14.30
CA PRO A 611 -31.83 -2.94 -13.58
C PRO A 611 -32.03 -3.04 -12.05
N VAL A 612 -31.03 -3.55 -11.33
CA VAL A 612 -30.95 -3.55 -9.85
C VAL A 612 -30.32 -2.28 -9.29
N TYR A 613 -29.61 -1.53 -10.13
CA TYR A 613 -29.04 -0.23 -9.79
C TYR A 613 -29.42 0.87 -10.79
N ARG A 614 -29.13 2.12 -10.44
CA ARG A 614 -29.18 3.24 -11.37
C ARG A 614 -28.09 4.25 -11.04
N VAL A 615 -27.46 4.79 -12.08
CA VAL A 615 -26.46 5.86 -11.99
C VAL A 615 -27.08 7.19 -12.43
N PHE A 616 -26.74 8.26 -11.70
CA PHE A 616 -27.09 9.64 -11.98
C PHE A 616 -25.84 10.52 -11.98
N LYS A 617 -25.83 11.62 -12.73
CA LYS A 617 -24.82 12.69 -12.58
C LYS A 617 -25.35 13.80 -11.70
N LEU A 618 -24.53 14.35 -10.83
CA LEU A 618 -24.83 15.53 -10.02
C LEU A 618 -23.78 16.58 -10.31
N ASP A 619 -24.17 17.71 -10.88
CA ASP A 619 -23.27 18.86 -11.04
C ASP A 619 -23.02 19.49 -9.66
N THR A 620 -21.75 19.57 -9.24
CA THR A 620 -21.36 20.17 -7.96
C THR A 620 -20.61 21.49 -8.15
N GLU A 621 -20.73 22.37 -7.15
CA GLU A 621 -19.99 23.63 -7.06
C GLU A 621 -18.85 23.49 -6.04
N CYS A 622 -17.70 24.09 -6.33
CA CYS A 622 -16.54 24.12 -5.44
C CYS A 622 -16.89 24.74 -4.07
N GLY A 623 -16.57 24.03 -2.99
CA GLY A 623 -16.77 24.46 -1.61
C GLY A 623 -18.16 24.19 -1.03
N SER A 624 -19.09 23.64 -1.82
CA SER A 624 -20.43 23.27 -1.35
C SER A 624 -20.46 21.85 -0.80
N VAL A 625 -21.33 21.60 0.18
CA VAL A 625 -21.60 20.25 0.71
C VAL A 625 -22.99 19.83 0.25
N TYR A 626 -23.17 18.59 -0.20
CA TYR A 626 -24.47 18.08 -0.63
C TYR A 626 -24.92 16.95 0.29
N THR A 627 -26.20 16.92 0.67
CA THR A 627 -26.85 15.79 1.34
C THR A 627 -27.64 15.01 0.30
N ILE A 628 -27.24 13.77 0.07
CA ILE A 628 -27.86 12.84 -0.89
C ILE A 628 -28.66 11.83 -0.08
N ASN A 629 -29.95 11.71 -0.39
CA ASN A 629 -30.87 10.83 0.33
C ASN A 629 -31.60 9.90 -0.65
N ALA A 630 -31.50 8.60 -0.43
CA ALA A 630 -32.25 7.59 -1.18
C ALA A 630 -33.23 6.87 -0.25
N THR A 631 -34.52 7.09 -0.50
CA THR A 631 -35.61 6.56 0.31
C THR A 631 -36.41 5.53 -0.49
N PRO A 632 -36.56 4.29 0.01
CA PRO A 632 -37.45 3.32 -0.61
C PRO A 632 -38.92 3.76 -0.44
N LEU A 633 -39.65 3.82 -1.55
CA LEU A 633 -41.09 4.11 -1.57
C LEU A 633 -41.94 2.83 -1.53
N GLU A 634 -41.42 1.72 -2.07
CA GLU A 634 -42.13 0.43 -2.16
C GLU A 634 -41.12 -0.72 -2.30
N TYR A 635 -41.24 -1.76 -1.45
CA TYR A 635 -40.48 -3.03 -1.53
C TYR A 635 -41.41 -4.22 -1.71
N VAL A 636 -40.94 -5.27 -2.40
CA VAL A 636 -41.72 -6.49 -2.59
C VAL A 636 -41.60 -7.48 -1.42
N ARG A 637 -40.45 -7.56 -0.71
CA ARG A 637 -40.32 -8.38 0.52
C ARG A 637 -39.34 -7.88 1.59
N ARG A 638 -38.04 -7.88 1.31
CA ARG A 638 -36.95 -7.49 2.24
C ARG A 638 -35.71 -7.08 1.45
N GLY A 639 -35.15 -5.90 1.71
CA GLY A 639 -33.98 -5.38 1.04
C GLY A 639 -33.55 -4.02 1.61
N TYR A 640 -32.48 -3.46 1.07
CA TYR A 640 -31.94 -2.16 1.47
C TYR A 640 -31.47 -1.36 0.25
N VAL A 641 -31.36 -0.04 0.39
CA VAL A 641 -30.84 0.87 -0.64
C VAL A 641 -29.46 1.34 -0.23
N GLU A 642 -28.52 1.29 -1.15
CA GLU A 642 -27.16 1.82 -0.99
C GLU A 642 -26.97 3.03 -1.89
N ILE A 643 -26.18 4.00 -1.43
CA ILE A 643 -25.73 5.14 -2.22
C ILE A 643 -24.21 5.12 -2.25
N VAL A 644 -23.66 5.20 -3.45
CA VAL A 644 -22.23 5.29 -3.70
C VAL A 644 -22.01 6.55 -4.55
N VAL A 645 -21.16 7.45 -4.07
CA VAL A 645 -20.80 8.67 -4.81
C VAL A 645 -19.42 8.48 -5.41
N LEU A 646 -19.31 8.73 -6.69
CA LEU A 646 -18.11 8.50 -7.47
C LEU A 646 -17.71 9.81 -8.14
N PRO A 647 -16.49 10.31 -7.92
CA PRO A 647 -16.02 11.51 -8.59
C PRO A 647 -15.90 11.28 -10.10
N SER A 648 -16.17 12.32 -10.89
CA SER A 648 -15.89 12.29 -12.35
C SER A 648 -14.53 12.89 -12.71
N SER A 649 -13.84 13.52 -11.76
CA SER A 649 -12.57 14.22 -12.02
C SER A 649 -11.63 14.16 -10.82
N ILE A 650 -10.31 14.17 -11.10
CA ILE A 650 -9.24 13.86 -10.14
C ILE A 650 -9.17 14.84 -9.00
N GLU A 651 -9.64 16.03 -9.25
CA GLU A 651 -9.98 17.07 -8.30
C GLU A 651 -10.84 16.60 -7.13
N ASN A 652 -11.82 15.72 -7.38
CA ASN A 652 -12.80 15.23 -6.42
C ASN A 652 -12.49 13.80 -5.91
N TRP A 653 -11.30 13.27 -6.16
CA TRP A 653 -10.88 11.89 -5.87
C TRP A 653 -11.23 11.36 -4.46
N TYR A 654 -11.16 12.19 -3.41
CA TYR A 654 -11.50 11.75 -2.03
C TYR A 654 -13.00 11.44 -1.85
N LEU A 655 -13.85 11.84 -2.81
CA LEU A 655 -15.27 11.49 -2.82
C LEU A 655 -15.52 10.02 -3.15
N TRP A 656 -14.50 9.27 -3.57
CA TRP A 656 -14.61 7.82 -3.74
C TRP A 656 -14.86 7.16 -2.38
N TYR A 657 -16.12 6.85 -2.14
CA TYR A 657 -16.58 6.16 -0.95
C TYR A 657 -17.33 4.90 -1.36
N SER A 658 -16.74 3.76 -1.07
CA SER A 658 -17.40 2.47 -1.18
C SER A 658 -17.13 1.64 0.07
N TYR A 659 -18.15 0.88 0.45
CA TYR A 659 -18.13 -0.16 1.46
C TYR A 659 -18.16 0.29 2.92
N TYR A 660 -19.38 0.50 3.43
CA TYR A 660 -19.71 -0.03 4.74
C TYR A 660 -20.85 -1.02 4.61
N TYR A 661 -20.54 -2.27 4.97
CA TYR A 661 -21.52 -3.27 5.31
C TYR A 661 -22.47 -2.64 6.34
N TYR A 662 -23.66 -2.23 5.91
CA TYR A 662 -24.80 -2.43 6.78
C TYR A 662 -25.04 -3.95 6.80
N TYR A 663 -24.17 -4.69 7.51
CA TYR A 663 -24.45 -6.06 7.91
C TYR A 663 -25.52 -5.98 8.99
N TYR A 664 -26.72 -5.64 8.57
CA TYR A 664 -27.91 -6.09 9.24
C TYR A 664 -27.82 -7.60 9.20
N GLY A 665 -27.32 -8.18 10.29
CA GLY A 665 -27.16 -9.63 10.40
C GLY A 665 -28.46 -10.35 10.05
N PRO A 666 -28.41 -11.69 9.90
CA PRO A 666 -29.51 -12.55 9.41
C PRO A 666 -30.86 -12.45 10.15
N TYR A 667 -31.00 -11.55 11.12
CA TYR A 667 -32.15 -11.34 12.00
C TYR A 667 -32.74 -9.93 11.98
N ALA A 668 -32.25 -8.98 11.16
CA ALA A 668 -32.90 -7.68 11.05
C ALA A 668 -34.21 -7.80 10.24
N GLU A 669 -35.34 -7.47 10.87
CA GLU A 669 -36.60 -7.28 10.16
C GLU A 669 -36.43 -6.11 9.18
N ALA A 670 -36.95 -6.23 7.95
CA ALA A 670 -36.81 -5.22 6.91
C ALA A 670 -37.11 -3.81 7.44
N VAL A 671 -36.06 -2.98 7.55
CA VAL A 671 -36.21 -1.58 7.92
C VAL A 671 -36.17 -0.78 6.62
N ASN A 672 -37.21 0.02 6.37
CA ASN A 672 -37.18 1.05 5.33
C ASN A 672 -36.20 2.16 5.74
N THR A 673 -34.90 1.84 5.78
CA THR A 673 -33.86 2.81 6.11
C THR A 673 -33.54 3.59 4.85
N SER A 674 -33.57 4.92 4.94
CA SER A 674 -33.06 5.77 3.86
C SER A 674 -31.55 5.87 4.00
N ALA A 675 -30.81 5.76 2.91
CA ALA A 675 -29.39 6.05 2.90
C ALA A 675 -29.20 7.57 2.81
N VAL A 676 -28.40 8.15 3.71
CA VAL A 676 -28.09 9.60 3.71
C VAL A 676 -26.58 9.78 3.71
N LEU A 677 -26.08 10.51 2.71
CA LEU A 677 -24.65 10.77 2.52
C LEU A 677 -24.41 12.27 2.41
N GLN A 678 -23.41 12.82 3.14
CA GLN A 678 -22.92 14.17 2.91
C GLN A 678 -21.63 14.15 2.08
N CYS A 679 -21.61 14.91 1.00
CA CYS A 679 -20.56 14.92 -0.01
C CYS A 679 -20.05 16.35 -0.19
N PRO A 680 -18.87 16.72 0.34
CA PRO A 680 -18.24 18.01 0.06
C PRO A 680 -17.67 18.01 -1.35
N SER A 681 -17.95 19.02 -2.15
CA SER A 681 -17.34 19.25 -3.45
C SER A 681 -16.19 20.25 -3.30
N VAL A 682 -15.05 19.96 -3.90
CA VAL A 682 -13.86 20.84 -3.86
C VAL A 682 -13.56 21.50 -5.19
N PHE A 683 -14.22 21.09 -6.27
CA PHE A 683 -14.08 21.68 -7.58
C PHE A 683 -15.40 21.61 -8.35
N ASP A 684 -15.56 22.49 -9.32
CA ASP A 684 -16.72 22.50 -10.22
C ASP A 684 -16.63 21.29 -11.15
N SER A 685 -17.33 20.22 -10.84
CA SER A 685 -17.25 18.97 -11.59
C SER A 685 -18.46 18.09 -11.28
N PRO A 686 -19.01 17.34 -12.24
CA PRO A 686 -20.04 16.39 -11.91
C PRO A 686 -19.50 15.27 -11.00
N VAL A 687 -20.34 14.74 -10.14
CA VAL A 687 -20.11 13.47 -9.44
C VAL A 687 -21.19 12.49 -9.87
N TYR A 688 -20.88 11.20 -9.93
CA TYR A 688 -21.86 10.17 -10.20
C TYR A 688 -22.44 9.64 -8.90
N ILE A 689 -23.74 9.44 -8.86
CA ILE A 689 -24.47 8.82 -7.76
C ILE A 689 -24.96 7.47 -8.27
N LEU A 690 -24.37 6.40 -7.78
CA LEU A 690 -24.87 5.06 -7.95
C LEU A 690 -25.83 4.75 -6.80
N VAL A 691 -27.05 4.34 -7.16
CA VAL A 691 -28.04 3.85 -6.21
C VAL A 691 -28.31 2.38 -6.51
N THR A 692 -27.98 1.50 -5.56
CA THR A 692 -28.17 0.04 -5.68
C THR A 692 -29.31 -0.39 -4.77
N VAL A 693 -30.14 -1.32 -5.26
CA VAL A 693 -31.18 -1.97 -4.45
C VAL A 693 -30.84 -3.44 -4.30
N THR A 694 -30.52 -3.84 -3.07
CA THR A 694 -30.08 -5.20 -2.76
C THR A 694 -31.19 -5.96 -2.04
N GLU A 695 -31.58 -7.12 -2.57
CA GLU A 695 -32.52 -8.05 -1.92
C GLU A 695 -31.77 -9.17 -1.18
N TYR A 696 -32.28 -9.57 -0.03
CA TYR A 696 -31.59 -10.54 0.85
C TYR A 696 -31.54 -11.96 0.24
N PHE A 697 -30.35 -12.58 0.27
CA PHE A 697 -30.08 -13.93 -0.24
C PHE A 697 -31.04 -14.96 0.37
N GLY A 698 -31.71 -15.76 -0.48
CA GLY A 698 -32.65 -16.80 -0.07
C GLY A 698 -34.13 -16.37 0.01
N SER A 699 -34.45 -15.13 -0.38
CA SER A 699 -35.86 -14.75 -0.56
C SER A 699 -36.37 -15.20 -1.94
N GLU A 700 -37.31 -16.14 -1.98
CA GLU A 700 -38.02 -16.50 -3.22
C GLU A 700 -38.97 -15.35 -3.65
N VAL A 701 -38.49 -14.25 -4.23
CA VAL A 701 -39.30 -13.40 -5.12
C VAL A 701 -38.49 -12.53 -6.06
N ASN A 702 -39.01 -12.47 -7.27
CA ASN A 702 -38.98 -11.35 -8.20
C ASN A 702 -39.59 -10.06 -7.60
N GLY A 703 -38.76 -9.07 -7.26
CA GLY A 703 -39.24 -7.80 -6.71
C GLY A 703 -39.04 -6.62 -7.66
N THR A 704 -40.10 -5.84 -7.92
CA THR A 704 -39.93 -4.47 -8.43
C THR A 704 -39.94 -3.51 -7.25
N SER A 705 -38.83 -2.81 -7.00
CA SER A 705 -38.75 -1.79 -5.94
C SER A 705 -38.86 -0.39 -6.54
N ARG A 706 -39.49 0.54 -5.82
CA ARG A 706 -39.55 1.95 -6.20
C ARG A 706 -38.77 2.79 -5.21
N VAL A 707 -37.82 3.60 -5.69
CA VAL A 707 -36.91 4.42 -4.86
C VAL A 707 -37.06 5.90 -5.23
N ALA A 708 -36.98 6.78 -4.24
CA ALA A 708 -36.86 8.22 -4.41
C ALA A 708 -35.43 8.66 -4.05
N LEU A 709 -34.77 9.38 -4.94
CA LEU A 709 -33.46 10.01 -4.72
C LEU A 709 -33.65 11.52 -4.63
N SER A 710 -33.20 12.15 -3.55
CA SER A 710 -33.15 13.61 -3.41
C SER A 710 -31.72 14.08 -3.10
N VAL A 711 -31.36 15.27 -3.58
CA VAL A 711 -30.07 15.91 -3.31
C VAL A 711 -30.33 17.34 -2.85
N ASP A 712 -29.77 17.74 -1.72
CA ASP A 712 -29.93 19.08 -1.14
C ASP A 712 -28.57 19.68 -0.78
N GLU A 713 -28.38 21.00 -0.92
CA GLU A 713 -27.16 21.67 -0.47
C GLU A 713 -27.15 21.84 1.07
N ALA A 714 -26.01 21.58 1.70
CA ALA A 714 -25.72 21.64 3.12
C ALA A 714 -24.54 22.59 3.39
N LYS A 715 -24.42 23.06 4.65
CA LYS A 715 -23.31 23.91 5.10
C LYS A 715 -22.44 23.17 6.10
N PRO A 716 -21.09 23.21 5.97
CA PRO A 716 -20.20 22.60 6.94
C PRO A 716 -20.29 23.34 8.30
N ALA A 717 -20.08 22.61 9.39
CA ALA A 717 -20.07 23.19 10.73
C ALA A 717 -18.74 23.91 11.00
N ILE A 718 -18.76 25.17 11.41
CA ILE A 718 -17.52 25.90 11.76
C ILE A 718 -17.02 25.41 13.11
N TYR A 719 -15.81 24.85 13.18
CA TYR A 719 -15.21 24.36 14.41
C TYR A 719 -14.49 25.49 15.17
N SER A 720 -14.57 25.46 16.50
CA SER A 720 -13.89 26.42 17.38
C SER A 720 -12.81 25.71 18.19
N PHE A 721 -11.55 26.13 18.06
CA PHE A 721 -10.42 25.50 18.77
C PHE A 721 -10.61 25.45 20.30
N GLY A 722 -10.24 24.31 20.90
CA GLY A 722 -10.37 24.06 22.34
C GLY A 722 -11.78 23.72 22.82
N THR A 723 -12.69 23.36 21.89
CA THR A 723 -14.02 22.83 22.22
C THR A 723 -14.05 21.32 22.01
N VAL A 724 -14.71 20.59 22.92
CA VAL A 724 -14.94 19.15 22.74
C VAL A 724 -16.29 18.97 22.08
N GLU A 725 -16.29 18.36 20.89
CA GLU A 725 -17.48 18.12 20.08
C GLU A 725 -17.80 16.62 20.06
N LYS A 726 -19.10 16.28 20.13
CA LYS A 726 -19.59 14.89 20.09
C LYS A 726 -20.27 14.61 18.75
N VAL A 727 -19.81 13.57 18.05
CA VAL A 727 -20.15 13.26 16.67
C VAL A 727 -20.68 11.83 16.56
N SER A 728 -21.89 11.69 16.02
CA SER A 728 -22.40 10.39 15.55
C SER A 728 -21.89 10.16 14.13
N LEU A 729 -21.25 9.02 13.91
CA LEU A 729 -20.63 8.63 12.65
C LEU A 729 -21.62 8.01 11.65
N GLU A 730 -22.82 7.60 12.11
CA GLU A 730 -23.91 7.04 11.28
C GLU A 730 -24.34 7.96 10.12
N SER A 731 -23.93 9.23 10.15
CA SER A 731 -24.02 10.14 9.02
C SER A 731 -22.71 10.93 8.93
N PHE A 732 -22.19 11.14 7.71
CA PHE A 732 -21.03 11.98 7.46
C PHE A 732 -21.19 13.34 8.15
N LYS A 733 -20.15 13.79 8.87
CA LYS A 733 -20.09 15.13 9.46
C LYS A 733 -18.85 15.86 8.99
N VAL A 734 -19.08 17.09 8.51
CA VAL A 734 -18.02 17.96 7.99
C VAL A 734 -17.90 19.18 8.89
N TYR A 735 -16.71 19.36 9.44
CA TYR A 735 -16.31 20.54 10.19
C TYR A 735 -15.32 21.37 9.37
N GLN A 736 -15.28 22.68 9.58
CA GLN A 736 -14.41 23.61 8.86
C GLN A 736 -13.63 24.49 9.83
N PHE A 737 -12.33 24.68 9.61
CA PHE A 737 -11.49 25.63 10.34
C PHE A 737 -10.26 26.08 9.52
N ASP A 738 -9.59 27.16 9.95
CA ASP A 738 -8.39 27.67 9.27
C ASP A 738 -7.10 27.16 9.92
N ILE A 739 -6.11 26.86 9.07
CA ILE A 739 -4.75 26.49 9.49
C ILE A 739 -3.71 27.55 9.10
N ILE A 740 -2.64 27.62 9.89
CA ILE A 740 -1.51 28.55 9.71
C ILE A 740 -0.25 27.73 9.43
N GLU A 741 0.52 28.14 8.42
CA GLU A 741 1.78 27.52 8.03
C GLU A 741 2.74 27.34 9.22
N ASN A 742 3.40 26.17 9.28
CA ASN A 742 4.34 25.75 10.32
C ASN A 742 3.73 25.51 11.71
N TYR A 743 2.42 25.63 11.90
CA TYR A 743 1.77 25.24 13.15
C TYR A 743 1.50 23.73 13.11
N THR A 744 1.62 23.07 14.26
CA THR A 744 1.25 21.66 14.43
C THR A 744 -0.15 21.57 15.00
N TYR A 745 -1.09 21.00 14.25
CA TYR A 745 -2.46 20.74 14.69
C TYR A 745 -2.54 19.34 15.30
N VAL A 746 -3.17 19.23 16.46
CA VAL A 746 -3.35 17.97 17.18
C VAL A 746 -4.83 17.66 17.27
N ILE A 747 -5.27 16.57 16.66
CA ILE A 747 -6.64 16.08 16.72
C ILE A 747 -6.70 14.92 17.70
N THR A 748 -7.38 15.14 18.81
CA THR A 748 -7.57 14.14 19.85
C THR A 748 -8.97 13.56 19.72
N VAL A 749 -9.09 12.25 19.52
CA VAL A 749 -10.37 11.55 19.36
C VAL A 749 -10.52 10.51 20.46
N LYS A 750 -11.75 10.42 20.98
CA LYS A 750 -12.14 9.50 22.04
C LYS A 750 -13.42 8.76 21.65
N PRO A 751 -13.40 7.42 21.55
CA PRO A 751 -14.61 6.62 21.44
C PRO A 751 -15.45 6.74 22.72
N GLU A 752 -16.78 6.91 22.59
CA GLU A 752 -17.65 7.07 23.77
C GLU A 752 -17.89 5.75 24.51
N TYR A 753 -17.97 4.62 23.78
CA TYR A 753 -18.07 3.25 24.30
C TYR A 753 -17.43 2.25 23.32
N GLU A 754 -16.69 1.24 23.82
CA GLU A 754 -15.96 0.25 22.99
C GLU A 754 -16.85 -0.48 21.97
N TYR A 755 -18.11 -0.77 22.33
CA TYR A 755 -19.06 -1.45 21.44
C TYR A 755 -19.88 -0.52 20.55
N ASP A 756 -19.85 0.80 20.80
CA ASP A 756 -20.57 1.75 19.96
C ASP A 756 -19.75 2.07 18.71
N LEU A 757 -18.40 2.12 18.80
CA LEU A 757 -17.53 2.39 17.66
C LEU A 757 -17.17 1.10 16.92
N THR A 758 -17.95 0.77 15.89
CA THR A 758 -17.68 -0.39 15.01
C THR A 758 -16.67 -0.02 13.93
N SER A 759 -16.68 1.23 13.48
CA SER A 759 -15.68 1.74 12.55
C SER A 759 -15.58 3.25 12.65
N GLY A 760 -14.41 3.83 12.40
CA GLY A 760 -14.26 5.26 12.39
C GLY A 760 -13.06 5.68 11.56
N LYS A 761 -13.23 6.71 10.74
CA LYS A 761 -12.14 7.34 10.00
C LYS A 761 -12.30 8.86 10.00
N ILE A 762 -11.15 9.52 9.94
CA ILE A 762 -11.03 10.97 9.91
C ILE A 762 -10.25 11.34 8.67
N THR A 763 -10.80 12.26 7.89
CA THR A 763 -10.16 12.79 6.68
C THR A 763 -10.04 14.30 6.80
N ILE A 764 -8.88 14.85 6.45
CA ILE A 764 -8.64 16.31 6.41
C ILE A 764 -8.12 16.71 5.04
N ILE A 765 -8.80 17.69 4.45
CA ILE A 765 -8.49 18.26 3.14
C ILE A 765 -8.67 19.78 3.18
N ASP A 766 -7.98 20.52 2.31
CA ASP A 766 -8.27 21.92 2.07
C ASP A 766 -9.47 22.14 1.13
N SER A 767 -9.81 23.39 0.84
CA SER A 767 -10.89 23.75 -0.10
C SER A 767 -10.70 23.27 -1.52
N GLU A 768 -9.50 22.84 -1.87
CA GLU A 768 -9.15 22.25 -3.17
C GLU A 768 -8.99 20.73 -3.05
N GLY A 769 -9.42 20.09 -1.95
CA GLY A 769 -9.38 18.63 -1.80
C GLY A 769 -7.99 18.04 -1.55
N ASN A 770 -7.02 18.86 -1.13
CA ASN A 770 -5.64 18.45 -0.97
C ASN A 770 -5.21 18.39 0.48
N CYS A 771 -4.15 17.64 0.77
CA CYS A 771 -3.48 17.67 2.05
C CYS A 771 -2.73 19.02 2.19
N PRO A 772 -3.08 19.84 3.19
CA PRO A 772 -2.35 21.06 3.48
C PRO A 772 -1.26 20.83 4.55
N PHE A 773 -0.90 19.57 4.83
CA PHE A 773 0.05 19.17 5.86
C PHE A 773 1.27 18.43 5.29
N ARG A 774 2.41 18.52 5.99
CA ARG A 774 3.69 17.91 5.61
C ARG A 774 3.73 16.43 5.94
N GLY A 775 4.38 15.64 5.08
CA GLY A 775 4.76 14.24 5.37
C GLY A 775 3.65 13.20 5.22
N SER A 776 2.41 13.60 4.93
CA SER A 776 1.26 12.70 4.79
C SER A 776 1.43 11.70 3.65
N SER A 777 0.96 10.47 3.86
CA SER A 777 0.85 9.48 2.79
C SER A 777 -0.22 9.93 1.78
N GLY A 778 0.20 10.24 0.55
CA GLY A 778 -0.70 10.62 -0.54
C GLY A 778 -1.25 12.05 -0.48
N MET A 779 -2.33 12.30 -1.25
CA MET A 779 -2.89 13.63 -1.52
C MET A 779 -3.80 14.20 -0.41
N TYR A 780 -4.00 13.50 0.71
CA TYR A 780 -4.88 13.87 1.84
C TYR A 780 -4.35 13.35 3.18
N ALA A 781 -4.84 13.93 4.28
CA ALA A 781 -4.55 13.43 5.62
C ALA A 781 -5.72 12.56 6.11
N THR A 782 -5.59 11.24 5.98
CA THR A 782 -6.58 10.26 6.46
C THR A 782 -6.01 9.42 7.60
N THR A 783 -6.84 9.11 8.60
CA THR A 783 -6.47 8.16 9.66
C THR A 783 -7.67 7.38 10.19
N ILE A 784 -7.44 6.13 10.58
CA ILE A 784 -8.44 5.25 11.19
C ILE A 784 -8.52 5.57 12.68
N VAL A 785 -9.73 5.73 13.20
CA VAL A 785 -9.99 5.84 14.64
C VAL A 785 -9.99 4.42 15.21
N PRO A 786 -8.99 4.05 16.04
CA PRO A 786 -8.91 2.70 16.55
C PRO A 786 -10.02 2.44 17.58
N GLN A 787 -10.44 1.18 17.66
CA GLN A 787 -11.45 0.70 18.62
C GLN A 787 -10.81 0.53 20.02
N THR A 788 -10.35 1.62 20.63
CA THR A 788 -9.68 1.62 21.93
C THR A 788 -10.46 2.40 22.99
N TYR A 789 -10.25 2.09 24.27
CA TYR A 789 -10.78 2.90 25.38
C TYR A 789 -10.03 4.23 25.58
N ASP A 790 -8.81 4.31 25.06
CA ASP A 790 -7.93 5.45 25.26
C ASP A 790 -8.10 6.50 24.17
N ASN A 791 -7.76 7.75 24.54
CA ASN A 791 -7.72 8.85 23.60
C ASN A 791 -6.58 8.63 22.60
N VAL A 792 -6.84 8.87 21.33
CA VAL A 792 -5.81 8.85 20.29
C VAL A 792 -5.60 10.25 19.75
N SER A 793 -4.33 10.63 19.59
CA SER A 793 -3.94 11.97 19.12
C SER A 793 -3.18 11.86 17.80
N TYR A 794 -3.61 12.63 16.82
CA TYR A 794 -2.99 12.73 15.50
C TYR A 794 -2.36 14.10 15.31
N TYR A 795 -1.13 14.13 14.80
CA TYR A 795 -0.33 15.35 14.67
C TYR A 795 -0.14 15.71 13.20
N PHE A 796 -0.50 16.94 12.83
CA PHE A 796 -0.46 17.44 11.47
C PHE A 796 0.26 18.78 11.39
N ILE A 797 1.34 18.86 10.61
CA ILE A 797 2.13 20.09 10.50
C ILE A 797 1.73 20.82 9.23
N ALA A 798 1.18 22.01 9.37
CA ALA A 798 0.70 22.79 8.23
C ALA A 798 1.85 23.20 7.30
N ASP A 799 1.71 22.87 6.02
CA ASP A 799 2.67 23.26 4.97
C ASP A 799 2.35 24.64 4.38
N ARG A 800 1.11 25.12 4.55
CA ARG A 800 0.64 26.42 4.07
C ARG A 800 -0.54 26.92 4.91
N ASN A 801 -0.86 28.20 4.76
CA ASN A 801 -2.14 28.73 5.23
C ASN A 801 -3.26 28.18 4.34
N ALA A 802 -4.29 27.60 4.95
CA ALA A 802 -5.44 27.05 4.21
C ALA A 802 -6.68 26.99 5.10
N THR A 803 -7.86 26.98 4.49
CA THR A 803 -9.09 26.55 5.16
C THR A 803 -9.25 25.06 4.93
N VAL A 804 -9.47 24.30 6.01
CA VAL A 804 -9.55 22.84 5.97
C VAL A 804 -10.91 22.34 6.38
N TYR A 805 -11.27 21.18 5.85
CA TYR A 805 -12.47 20.42 6.13
C TYR A 805 -12.07 19.13 6.83
N LEU A 806 -12.56 18.97 8.06
CA LEU A 806 -12.40 17.78 8.88
C LEU A 806 -13.66 16.93 8.74
N ILE A 807 -13.51 15.75 8.17
CA ILE A 807 -14.58 14.85 7.81
C ILE A 807 -14.52 13.64 8.73
N PHE A 808 -15.66 13.33 9.37
CA PHE A 808 -15.87 12.13 10.18
C PHE A 808 -16.77 11.14 9.43
N GLU A 809 -16.35 9.88 9.43
CA GLU A 809 -17.08 8.75 8.84
C GLU A 809 -16.97 7.49 9.71
N GLY A 810 -17.89 6.55 9.52
CA GLY A 810 -17.88 5.23 10.15
C GLY A 810 -19.19 4.90 10.85
N GLU A 811 -19.13 4.00 11.83
CA GLU A 811 -20.27 3.57 12.62
C GLU A 811 -19.95 3.73 14.11
N GLY A 812 -20.75 4.53 14.80
CA GLY A 812 -20.62 4.77 16.23
C GLY A 812 -20.66 6.23 16.62
N THR A 813 -20.12 6.52 17.80
CA THR A 813 -20.05 7.89 18.33
C THR A 813 -18.69 8.17 18.95
N VAL A 814 -18.11 9.31 18.57
CA VAL A 814 -16.82 9.79 19.08
C VAL A 814 -16.95 11.20 19.64
N SER A 815 -16.11 11.53 20.61
CA SER A 815 -15.83 12.90 21.01
C SER A 815 -14.46 13.31 20.47
N PHE A 816 -14.32 14.53 19.96
CA PHE A 816 -13.05 15.02 19.46
C PHE A 816 -12.75 16.46 19.89
N GLU A 817 -11.47 16.78 19.93
CA GLU A 817 -10.93 18.11 20.16
C GLU A 817 -9.78 18.38 19.18
N VAL A 818 -9.71 19.59 18.63
CA VAL A 818 -8.57 20.07 17.85
C VAL A 818 -7.86 21.17 18.62
N SER A 819 -6.56 20.98 18.82
CA SER A 819 -5.64 21.96 19.40
C SER A 819 -4.47 22.24 18.44
N PHE A 820 -3.61 23.21 18.78
CA PHE A 820 -2.44 23.52 17.96
C PHE A 820 -1.23 23.93 18.81
N ILE A 821 -0.04 23.63 18.30
CA ILE A 821 1.27 23.98 18.84
C ILE A 821 1.94 24.95 17.88
N LYS A 822 2.42 26.09 18.40
CA LYS A 822 3.12 27.11 17.61
C LYS A 822 4.59 26.69 17.38
N PRO A 823 5.20 27.09 16.25
CA PRO A 823 6.64 26.87 16.05
C PRO A 823 7.45 27.64 17.09
N TYR A 824 8.61 27.08 17.47
CA TYR A 824 9.45 27.59 18.57
C TYR A 824 9.78 29.08 18.43
N GLU A 825 10.08 29.57 17.22
CA GLU A 825 10.44 30.97 16.96
C GLU A 825 9.31 31.93 17.31
N VAL A 826 8.08 31.61 16.88
CA VAL A 826 6.88 32.41 17.17
C VAL A 826 6.53 32.34 18.66
N GLY A 827 6.60 31.13 19.25
CA GLY A 827 6.38 30.96 20.69
C GLY A 827 7.43 31.67 21.54
N PHE A 828 8.69 31.68 21.10
CA PHE A 828 9.79 32.40 21.74
C PHE A 828 9.61 33.91 21.62
N GLU A 829 9.25 34.44 20.45
CA GLU A 829 9.06 35.87 20.26
C GLU A 829 7.89 36.41 21.08
N GLU A 830 6.72 35.74 21.03
CA GLU A 830 5.57 36.12 21.86
C GLU A 830 5.86 35.96 23.36
N GLY A 831 6.46 34.84 23.77
CA GLY A 831 6.81 34.59 25.17
C GLY A 831 7.87 35.55 25.70
N TYR A 832 8.87 35.87 24.88
CA TYR A 832 9.88 36.88 25.18
C TYR A 832 9.26 38.26 25.28
N GLN A 833 8.38 38.63 24.34
CA GLN A 833 7.74 39.94 24.34
C GLN A 833 6.77 40.09 25.52
N ALA A 834 5.92 39.11 25.80
CA ALA A 834 5.02 39.13 26.95
C ALA A 834 5.80 39.14 28.28
N GLY A 835 6.87 38.33 28.38
CA GLY A 835 7.75 38.30 29.55
C GLY A 835 8.55 39.60 29.71
N PHE A 836 9.00 40.21 28.62
CA PHE A 836 9.68 41.49 28.60
C PHE A 836 8.74 42.64 28.97
N GLU A 837 7.54 42.70 28.39
CA GLU A 837 6.53 43.71 28.71
C GLU A 837 6.08 43.61 30.17
N ALA A 838 5.71 42.42 30.65
CA ALA A 838 5.33 42.22 32.05
C ALA A 838 6.50 42.49 33.00
N GLY A 839 7.70 42.00 32.68
CA GLY A 839 8.90 42.21 33.49
C GLY A 839 9.36 43.67 33.52
N ASN A 840 9.24 44.39 32.41
CA ASN A 840 9.57 45.81 32.31
C ASN A 840 8.49 46.66 33.00
N GLU A 841 7.20 46.41 32.74
CA GLU A 841 6.11 47.13 33.40
C GLU A 841 6.18 46.97 34.93
N THR A 842 6.43 45.77 35.44
CA THR A 842 6.49 45.55 36.89
C THR A 842 7.84 46.01 37.44
N GLY A 843 8.95 45.53 36.89
CA GLY A 843 10.29 45.76 37.44
C GLY A 843 10.83 47.17 37.22
N PHE A 844 10.60 47.77 36.05
CA PHE A 844 11.04 49.14 35.77
C PHE A 844 10.16 50.16 36.47
N ASN A 845 8.82 50.00 36.46
CA ASN A 845 7.96 50.98 37.14
C ASN A 845 8.08 50.89 38.66
N GLU A 846 8.10 49.69 39.26
CA GLU A 846 8.29 49.56 40.71
C GLU A 846 9.70 50.04 41.12
N GLY A 847 10.74 49.61 40.40
CA GLY A 847 12.12 49.98 40.68
C GLY A 847 12.39 51.48 40.53
N ASN A 848 11.79 52.13 39.54
CA ASN A 848 11.89 53.58 39.35
C ASN A 848 11.02 54.34 40.37
N SER A 849 9.79 53.89 40.62
CA SER A 849 8.88 54.48 41.60
C SER A 849 9.44 54.45 43.02
N THR A 850 10.00 53.32 43.45
CA THR A 850 10.53 53.18 44.83
C THR A 850 11.98 53.61 44.92
N GLY A 851 12.86 53.10 44.05
CA GLY A 851 14.30 53.33 44.14
C GLY A 851 14.70 54.78 43.82
N PHE A 852 14.14 55.38 42.76
CA PHE A 852 14.48 56.75 42.38
C PHE A 852 13.80 57.78 43.29
N GLU A 853 12.49 57.64 43.54
CA GLU A 853 11.76 58.61 44.36
C GLU A 853 12.23 58.58 45.82
N GLU A 854 12.33 57.41 46.46
CA GLU A 854 12.79 57.32 47.85
C GLU A 854 14.27 57.72 47.98
N GLY A 855 15.12 57.29 47.03
CA GLY A 855 16.52 57.64 46.99
C GLY A 855 16.75 59.16 46.82
N TYR A 856 15.99 59.79 45.92
CA TYR A 856 16.03 61.23 45.67
C TYR A 856 15.49 62.03 46.86
N GLN A 857 14.34 61.65 47.41
CA GLN A 857 13.73 62.30 48.58
C GLN A 857 14.62 62.20 49.81
N ALA A 858 15.15 61.01 50.11
CA ALA A 858 16.03 60.78 51.26
C ALA A 858 17.38 61.49 51.10
N GLY A 859 17.96 61.46 49.89
CA GLY A 859 19.21 62.14 49.57
C GLY A 859 19.08 63.66 49.65
N SER A 860 18.03 64.22 49.05
CA SER A 860 17.74 65.66 49.07
C SER A 860 17.46 66.17 50.48
N SER A 861 16.63 65.45 51.26
CA SER A 861 16.29 65.84 52.63
C SER A 861 17.49 65.76 53.58
N LYS A 862 18.31 64.70 53.51
CA LYS A 862 19.53 64.59 54.33
C LYS A 862 20.58 65.63 53.92
N GLY A 863 20.82 65.82 52.62
CA GLY A 863 21.78 66.80 52.12
C GLY A 863 21.41 68.23 52.49
N TYR A 864 20.15 68.61 52.29
CA TYR A 864 19.64 69.94 52.62
C TYR A 864 19.69 70.23 54.13
N ASN A 865 19.23 69.29 54.96
CA ASN A 865 19.22 69.47 56.41
C ASN A 865 20.63 69.47 57.02
N ALA A 866 21.54 68.61 56.54
CA ALA A 866 22.92 68.59 56.99
C ALA A 866 23.66 69.88 56.59
N GLY A 867 23.49 70.34 55.34
CA GLY A 867 24.08 71.58 54.84
C GLY A 867 23.58 72.81 55.61
N ARG A 868 22.27 72.90 55.87
CA ARG A 868 21.67 73.98 56.65
C ARG A 868 22.14 73.98 58.10
N ASN A 869 22.18 72.82 58.76
CA ASN A 869 22.64 72.73 60.15
C ASN A 869 24.13 73.04 60.29
N PHE A 870 24.98 72.59 59.37
CA PHE A 870 26.41 72.92 59.38
C PHE A 870 26.63 74.42 59.13
N GLY A 871 25.88 75.02 58.19
CA GLY A 871 25.90 76.46 57.95
C GLY A 871 25.48 77.28 59.18
N LEU A 872 24.41 76.89 59.87
CA LEU A 872 23.93 77.59 61.07
C LEU A 872 24.86 77.43 62.28
N LEU A 873 25.39 76.23 62.49
CA LEU A 873 26.20 75.90 63.66
C LEU A 873 27.62 76.47 63.56
N VAL A 874 28.18 76.54 62.36
CA VAL A 874 29.56 77.03 62.14
C VAL A 874 29.58 78.52 61.79
N ALA A 875 28.73 79.00 60.87
CA ALA A 875 28.80 80.39 60.42
C ALA A 875 28.10 81.38 61.37
N GLY A 876 27.06 80.94 62.09
CA GLY A 876 26.29 81.80 63.01
C GLY A 876 27.13 82.36 64.17
N PRO A 877 27.81 81.51 64.97
CA PRO A 877 28.64 81.98 66.08
C PRO A 877 29.84 82.79 65.60
N SER A 878 30.51 82.38 64.52
CA SER A 878 31.68 83.09 63.97
C SER A 878 31.30 84.48 63.43
N GLY A 879 30.16 84.61 62.75
CA GLY A 879 29.66 85.89 62.24
C GLY A 879 29.27 86.86 63.36
N LEU A 880 28.61 86.37 64.42
CA LEU A 880 28.30 87.16 65.62
C LEU A 880 29.55 87.61 66.38
N PHE A 881 30.55 86.72 66.52
CA PHE A 881 31.81 87.05 67.17
C PHE A 881 32.60 88.12 66.39
N ILE A 882 32.73 87.97 65.07
CA ILE A 882 33.42 88.96 64.22
C ILE A 882 32.66 90.29 64.22
N GLY A 883 31.33 90.25 64.09
CA GLY A 883 30.47 91.43 64.14
C GLY A 883 30.60 92.19 65.47
N ALA A 884 30.57 91.48 66.60
CA ALA A 884 30.78 92.07 67.93
C ALA A 884 32.20 92.65 68.07
N MET A 885 33.22 92.00 67.52
CA MET A 885 34.60 92.51 67.52
C MET A 885 34.72 93.81 66.71
N VAL A 886 34.12 93.87 65.52
CA VAL A 886 34.11 95.07 64.68
C VAL A 886 33.36 96.22 65.35
N VAL A 887 32.18 95.96 65.94
CA VAL A 887 31.42 96.96 66.71
C VAL A 887 32.22 97.44 67.92
N TYR A 888 32.87 96.55 68.67
CA TYR A 888 33.74 96.90 69.79
C TYR A 888 34.92 97.79 69.36
N ILE A 889 35.57 97.46 68.23
CA ILE A 889 36.67 98.26 67.66
C ILE A 889 36.18 99.64 67.19
N ILE A 890 35.00 99.72 66.58
CA ILE A 890 34.38 100.98 66.12
C ILE A 890 34.01 101.87 67.31
N LEU A 891 33.38 101.30 68.35
CA LEU A 891 32.95 102.06 69.53
C LEU A 891 34.14 102.57 70.38
N ARG A 892 35.28 101.87 70.38
CA ARG A 892 36.49 102.33 71.09
C ARG A 892 37.23 103.48 70.40
N ARG A 893 36.87 103.83 69.15
CA ARG A 893 37.50 104.93 68.38
C ARG A 893 36.77 106.28 68.48
N ARG A 894 35.83 106.45 69.41
CA ARG A 894 35.22 107.76 69.71
C ARG A 894 35.33 108.11 71.20
N THR A 895 36.55 108.38 71.62
CA THR A 895 36.90 109.55 72.45
C THR A 895 37.77 110.45 71.61
#